data_AF-A0A6I9YP03-F1
#
_entry.id   AF-A0A6I9YP03-F1
#
_cell.length_a   1.000
_cell.length_b   1.000
_cell.length_c   1.000
_cell.angle_alpha   90.00
_cell.angle_beta   90.00
_cell.angle_gamma   90.00
#
_symmetry.space_group_name_H-M   'P 1'
#
loop_
_entity.id
_entity.type
_entity.pdbx_description
1 polymer ?
#
loop_
_entity_poly.entity_id
_entity_poly.type
_entity_poly.pdbx_seq_one_letter_code
_entity_poly.pdbx_strand_id
1 'polypeptide(L)'
;PNPKPNHDYERLKIQCMKAMSDLQSLQNQHTKTLKRCEEAAKEADFYHTLHSRLLSDQSQLKEDLDTLKRKNSQFVREHNHLQQLCEEMKRLHEDDQKEITNLRSQQQQVMKQNGSSEILNKLYDTAMDKLEVVKKDYDALRKRYNEKIASHNSDLSRLEQTEEENKRLQKQMDMLMKQRDTAVHFQQQCSTSLRRFETIQQELSKATAQNKELQREMERLQSEATRYKTVQLKAAKDAEKYKEERDSVFSEYRLIMSERDQVIKEVDKLQTELELAESKLKNTSSEKKVASEEMEALRQELNSALVERDRAICERNELLEKYCHEVKDKAEAQKELDQACKDIETVKEERDVARKERTEAIIQRDHLLREYYQARQIQDSATLDIERANKEIEMLRKQYEAMSQELKEATQEAEVAKCRRDWAFQERDKIVSERESIRTLCDNLRRERDRAVSDLAEALRNLDDMRKQKNDAGRELKELKEKMENQLEKEARFRQLMAHSSHDSAIDTDSMEWETEVVEFEKDREDMDLKALGFDVAEGVNEPYLPGDCGIFVTKVDKGSIADGRLRVNDWLLKINDVDLTNKDKKQVIKAVLNGGGIINMLVRRRKSLGGKVVTPLHIKLSGHKGEALVLLWTLWLFIDVAS
;
A
#
# COMPACT_ATOMS: atom_id res chain seq x y z
N PRO A 1 -14.55 20.33 -42.29
CA PRO A 1 -15.62 19.80 -41.41
C PRO A 1 -15.31 20.11 -39.93
N ASN A 2 -15.89 21.18 -39.41
CA ASN A 2 -15.61 21.72 -38.07
C ASN A 2 -16.34 20.87 -37.01
N PRO A 3 -15.68 20.25 -36.02
CA PRO A 3 -16.37 19.49 -34.98
C PRO A 3 -16.98 20.49 -33.99
N LYS A 4 -18.31 20.49 -33.88
CA LYS A 4 -19.05 21.44 -33.04
C LYS A 4 -18.80 21.12 -31.55
N PRO A 5 -18.28 22.05 -30.73
CA PRO A 5 -18.01 21.88 -29.29
C PRO A 5 -19.27 21.75 -28.41
N ASN A 6 -20.46 21.64 -29.00
CA ASN A 6 -21.74 21.64 -28.31
C ASN A 6 -22.13 20.24 -27.77
N HIS A 7 -21.54 19.17 -28.31
CA HIS A 7 -21.94 17.81 -27.96
C HIS A 7 -21.32 17.32 -26.64
N ASP A 8 -20.08 17.72 -26.36
CA ASP A 8 -19.36 17.33 -25.15
C ASP A 8 -19.91 18.03 -23.90
N TYR A 9 -20.33 19.28 -24.05
CA TYR A 9 -21.00 20.03 -22.98
C TYR A 9 -22.31 19.36 -22.56
N GLU A 10 -23.15 18.94 -23.52
CA GLU A 10 -24.43 18.31 -23.20
C GLU A 10 -24.24 16.92 -22.58
N ARG A 11 -23.20 16.18 -22.99
CA ARG A 11 -22.82 14.91 -22.35
C ARG A 11 -22.38 15.12 -20.89
N LEU A 12 -21.54 16.12 -20.63
CA LEU A 12 -21.08 16.43 -19.27
C LEU A 12 -22.24 16.88 -18.37
N LYS A 13 -23.15 17.70 -18.90
CA LYS A 13 -24.36 18.14 -18.21
C LYS A 13 -25.26 16.95 -17.81
N ILE A 14 -25.48 16.00 -18.71
CA ILE A 14 -26.24 14.77 -18.40
C ILE A 14 -25.54 13.95 -17.32
N GLN A 15 -24.21 13.83 -17.36
CA GLN A 15 -23.43 13.15 -16.32
C GLN A 15 -23.54 13.85 -14.95
N CYS A 16 -23.47 15.19 -14.91
CA CYS A 16 -23.66 15.95 -13.68
C CYS A 16 -25.09 15.81 -13.14
N MET A 17 -26.12 15.85 -14.00
CA MET A 17 -27.50 15.63 -13.58
C MET A 17 -27.71 14.23 -12.98
N LYS A 18 -27.11 13.20 -13.59
CA LYS A 18 -27.14 11.84 -13.06
C LYS A 18 -26.44 11.75 -11.72
N ALA A 19 -25.25 12.33 -11.59
CA ALA A 19 -24.50 12.36 -10.32
C ALA A 19 -25.28 13.08 -9.20
N MET A 20 -25.98 14.17 -9.51
CA MET A 20 -26.82 14.86 -8.53
C MET A 20 -28.04 14.03 -8.11
N SER A 21 -28.66 13.33 -9.06
CA SER A 21 -29.77 12.40 -8.76
C SER A 21 -29.29 11.24 -7.87
N ASP A 22 -28.12 10.67 -8.17
CA ASP A 22 -27.52 9.59 -7.39
C ASP A 22 -27.15 10.07 -5.97
N LEU A 23 -26.57 11.27 -5.85
CA LEU A 23 -26.28 11.91 -4.56
C LEU A 23 -27.56 12.10 -3.72
N GLN A 24 -28.63 12.58 -4.33
CA GLN A 24 -29.90 12.81 -3.65
C GLN A 24 -30.56 11.48 -3.22
N SER A 25 -30.42 10.44 -4.02
CA SER A 25 -30.84 9.07 -3.65
C SER A 25 -30.05 8.55 -2.44
N LEU A 26 -28.72 8.71 -2.46
CA LEU A 26 -27.82 8.33 -1.37
C LEU A 26 -28.13 9.10 -0.07
N GLN A 27 -28.40 10.41 -0.15
CA GLN A 27 -28.81 11.21 1.01
C GLN A 27 -30.14 10.72 1.61
N ASN A 28 -31.11 10.39 0.76
CA ASN A 28 -32.38 9.83 1.20
C ASN A 28 -32.21 8.45 1.85
N GLN A 29 -31.33 7.61 1.30
CA GLN A 29 -31.02 6.30 1.85
C GLN A 29 -30.31 6.43 3.21
N HIS A 30 -29.32 7.32 3.32
CA HIS A 30 -28.62 7.61 4.57
C HIS A 30 -29.59 8.08 5.65
N THR A 31 -30.50 9.00 5.33
CA THR A 31 -31.51 9.50 6.27
C THR A 31 -32.45 8.38 6.76
N LYS A 32 -32.85 7.46 5.89
CA LYS A 32 -33.66 6.28 6.26
C LYS A 32 -32.89 5.32 7.16
N THR A 33 -31.62 5.07 6.86
CA THR A 33 -30.77 4.21 7.68
C THR A 33 -30.53 4.82 9.06
N LEU A 34 -30.30 6.14 9.14
CA LEU A 34 -30.13 6.85 10.40
C LEU A 34 -31.36 6.68 11.30
N LYS A 35 -32.57 6.85 10.76
CA LYS A 35 -33.82 6.64 11.52
C LYS A 35 -33.94 5.21 12.04
N ARG A 36 -33.55 4.20 11.25
CA ARG A 36 -33.56 2.80 11.70
C ARG A 36 -32.54 2.56 12.82
N CYS A 37 -31.38 3.19 12.76
CA CYS A 37 -30.39 3.12 13.84
C CYS A 37 -30.91 3.78 15.12
N GLU A 38 -31.59 4.94 15.01
CA GLU A 38 -32.23 5.61 16.16
C GLU A 38 -33.34 4.76 16.79
N GLU A 39 -34.16 4.09 15.97
CA GLU A 39 -35.20 3.17 16.45
C GLU A 39 -34.60 1.95 17.15
N ALA A 40 -33.55 1.35 16.58
CA ALA A 40 -32.83 0.23 17.19
C ALA A 40 -32.15 0.61 18.52
N ALA A 41 -31.62 1.83 18.63
CA ALA A 41 -31.05 2.34 19.88
C ALA A 41 -32.12 2.48 20.98
N LYS A 42 -33.29 3.05 20.65
CA LYS A 42 -34.42 3.15 21.59
C LYS A 42 -34.92 1.79 22.04
N GLU A 43 -34.95 0.81 21.14
CA GLU A 43 -35.35 -0.55 21.47
C GLU A 43 -34.32 -1.25 22.38
N ALA A 44 -33.02 -1.03 22.15
CA ALA A 44 -31.96 -1.52 23.03
C ALA A 44 -32.04 -0.92 24.44
N ASP A 45 -32.28 0.39 24.55
CA ASP A 45 -32.45 1.08 25.85
C ASP A 45 -33.66 0.56 26.63
N PHE A 46 -34.76 0.27 25.91
CA PHE A 46 -35.96 -0.33 26.50
C PHE A 46 -35.66 -1.72 27.08
N TYR A 47 -34.99 -2.60 26.32
CA TYR A 47 -34.63 -3.93 26.82
C TYR A 47 -33.59 -3.88 27.95
N HIS A 48 -32.65 -2.94 27.91
CA HIS A 48 -31.69 -2.75 29.00
C HIS A 48 -32.41 -2.37 30.30
N THR A 49 -33.32 -1.41 30.25
CA THR A 49 -34.13 -0.97 31.40
C THR A 49 -34.97 -2.11 31.97
N LEU A 50 -35.59 -2.92 31.08
CA LEU A 50 -36.38 -4.09 31.49
C LEU A 50 -35.50 -5.14 32.18
N HIS A 51 -34.30 -5.39 31.66
CA HIS A 51 -33.36 -6.34 32.24
C HIS A 51 -32.88 -5.90 33.64
N SER A 52 -32.54 -4.62 33.81
CA SER A 52 -32.17 -4.07 35.12
C SER A 52 -33.28 -4.22 36.16
N ARG A 53 -34.54 -4.02 35.75
CA ARG A 53 -35.70 -4.23 36.64
C ARG A 53 -35.85 -5.69 37.04
N LEU A 54 -35.75 -6.61 36.08
CA LEU A 54 -35.85 -8.05 36.33
C LEU A 54 -34.74 -8.54 37.27
N LEU A 55 -33.52 -8.02 37.16
CA LEU A 55 -32.42 -8.33 38.08
C LEU A 55 -32.71 -7.87 39.51
N SER A 56 -33.28 -6.67 39.68
CA SER A 56 -33.71 -6.17 40.98
C SER A 56 -34.79 -7.07 41.61
N ASP A 57 -35.81 -7.43 40.82
CA ASP A 57 -36.90 -8.30 41.28
C ASP A 57 -36.38 -9.71 41.63
N GLN A 58 -35.43 -10.24 40.86
CA GLN A 58 -34.77 -11.52 41.15
C GLN A 58 -33.99 -11.47 42.47
N SER A 59 -33.27 -10.38 42.74
CA SER A 59 -32.54 -10.20 43.99
C SER A 59 -33.50 -10.18 45.19
N GLN A 60 -34.61 -9.45 45.06
CA GLN A 60 -35.62 -9.36 46.12
C GLN A 60 -36.27 -10.71 46.41
N LEU A 61 -36.67 -11.45 45.37
CA LEU A 61 -37.25 -12.80 45.52
C LEU A 61 -36.29 -13.78 46.21
N LYS A 62 -34.97 -13.63 45.99
CA LYS A 62 -33.96 -14.46 46.64
C LYS A 62 -33.89 -14.16 48.14
N GLU A 63 -33.93 -12.90 48.54
CA GLU A 63 -33.96 -12.50 49.97
C GLU A 63 -35.22 -13.00 50.67
N ASP A 64 -36.37 -12.92 50.01
CA ASP A 64 -37.66 -13.41 50.53
C ASP A 64 -37.64 -14.93 50.71
N LEU A 65 -37.08 -15.67 49.75
CA LEU A 65 -36.92 -17.12 49.83
C LEU A 65 -36.02 -17.52 51.01
N ASP A 66 -34.90 -16.84 51.20
CA ASP A 66 -33.99 -17.14 52.32
C ASP A 66 -34.61 -16.78 53.67
N THR A 67 -35.47 -15.76 53.71
CA THR A 67 -36.26 -15.42 54.90
C THR A 67 -37.31 -16.49 55.21
N LEU A 68 -38.00 -17.00 54.18
CA LEU A 68 -38.95 -18.12 54.33
C LEU A 68 -38.26 -19.40 54.80
N LYS A 69 -37.08 -19.73 54.27
CA LYS A 69 -36.29 -20.87 54.72
C LYS A 69 -35.96 -20.77 56.22
N ARG A 70 -35.51 -19.60 56.68
CA ARG A 70 -35.23 -19.35 58.10
C ARG A 70 -36.46 -19.57 58.98
N LYS A 71 -37.62 -19.06 58.57
CA LYS A 71 -38.90 -19.25 59.28
C LYS A 71 -39.32 -20.72 59.30
N ASN A 72 -39.18 -21.44 58.19
CA ASN A 72 -39.51 -22.87 58.14
C ASN A 72 -38.63 -23.69 59.09
N SER A 73 -37.32 -23.43 59.13
CA SER A 73 -36.41 -24.06 60.10
C SER A 73 -36.74 -23.73 61.55
N GLN A 74 -37.36 -22.58 61.83
CA GLN A 74 -37.88 -22.25 63.15
C GLN A 74 -39.13 -23.07 63.48
N PHE A 75 -40.12 -23.10 62.58
CA PHE A 75 -41.35 -23.87 62.80
C PHE A 75 -41.09 -25.37 62.97
N VAL A 76 -40.14 -25.94 62.23
CA VAL A 76 -39.74 -27.34 62.41
C VAL A 76 -39.20 -27.60 63.82
N ARG A 77 -38.42 -26.65 64.38
CA ARG A 77 -37.91 -26.76 65.76
C ARG A 77 -39.04 -26.67 66.79
N GLU A 78 -39.98 -25.75 66.60
CA GLU A 78 -41.15 -25.59 67.48
C GLU A 78 -42.07 -26.82 67.42
N HIS A 79 -42.31 -27.37 66.24
CA HIS A 79 -43.10 -28.59 66.05
C HIS A 79 -42.49 -29.79 66.79
N ASN A 80 -41.18 -30.02 66.63
CA ASN A 80 -40.48 -31.10 67.33
C ASN A 80 -40.54 -30.94 68.85
N HIS A 81 -40.47 -29.71 69.34
CA HIS A 81 -40.58 -29.43 70.77
C HIS A 81 -42.00 -29.73 71.31
N LEU A 82 -43.04 -29.30 70.60
CA LEU A 82 -44.43 -29.60 70.97
C LEU A 82 -44.72 -31.10 70.92
N GLN A 83 -44.15 -31.81 69.95
CA GLN A 83 -44.29 -33.27 69.87
C GLN A 83 -43.73 -33.97 71.11
N GLN A 84 -42.54 -33.56 71.58
CA GLN A 84 -41.95 -34.10 72.81
C GLN A 84 -42.85 -33.88 74.04
N LEU A 85 -43.40 -32.68 74.18
CA LEU A 85 -44.33 -32.35 75.28
C LEU A 85 -45.60 -33.20 75.23
N CYS A 86 -46.14 -33.49 74.04
CA CYS A 86 -47.29 -34.38 73.89
C CYS A 86 -46.97 -35.83 74.28
N GLU A 87 -45.76 -36.32 73.99
CA GLU A 87 -45.31 -37.66 74.37
C GLU A 87 -45.09 -37.78 75.89
N GLU A 88 -44.62 -36.73 76.55
CA GLU A 88 -44.53 -36.64 78.02
C GLU A 88 -45.91 -36.69 78.70
N MET A 89 -46.87 -35.92 78.20
CA MET A 89 -48.24 -35.92 78.74
C MET A 89 -48.94 -37.28 78.59
N LYS A 90 -48.66 -38.03 77.52
CA LYS A 90 -49.18 -39.39 77.34
C LYS A 90 -48.63 -40.36 78.39
N ARG A 91 -47.32 -40.29 78.67
CA ARG A 91 -46.68 -41.12 79.70
C ARG A 91 -47.27 -40.87 81.09
N LEU A 92 -47.47 -39.61 81.45
CA LEU A 92 -48.11 -39.24 82.72
C LEU A 92 -49.54 -39.83 82.83
N HIS A 93 -50.33 -39.74 81.77
CA HIS A 93 -51.68 -40.30 81.76
C HIS A 93 -51.72 -41.83 81.92
N GLU A 94 -50.76 -42.55 81.34
CA GLU A 94 -50.66 -44.00 81.49
C GLU A 94 -50.31 -44.41 82.93
N ASP A 95 -49.54 -43.60 83.64
CA ASP A 95 -49.18 -43.85 85.03
C ASP A 95 -50.36 -43.59 85.98
N ASP A 96 -51.11 -42.49 85.77
CA ASP A 96 -52.36 -42.21 86.51
C ASP A 96 -53.38 -43.35 86.37
N GLN A 97 -53.49 -43.94 85.16
CA GLN A 97 -54.44 -45.01 84.90
C GLN A 97 -54.10 -46.31 85.66
N LYS A 98 -52.80 -46.59 85.87
CA LYS A 98 -52.34 -47.74 86.69
C LYS A 98 -52.63 -47.52 88.17
N GLU A 99 -52.55 -46.29 88.65
CA GLU A 99 -52.86 -45.97 90.03
C GLU A 99 -54.37 -46.15 90.33
N ILE A 100 -55.24 -45.73 89.41
CA ILE A 100 -56.69 -45.89 89.53
C ILE A 100 -57.11 -47.37 89.54
N THR A 101 -56.50 -48.23 88.72
CA THR A 101 -56.82 -49.67 88.72
C THR A 101 -56.40 -50.35 90.02
N ASN A 102 -55.28 -49.96 90.62
CA ASN A 102 -54.85 -50.46 91.93
C ASN A 102 -55.84 -50.08 93.04
N LEU A 103 -56.32 -48.83 93.05
CA LEU A 103 -57.31 -48.37 94.04
C LEU A 103 -58.65 -49.12 93.91
N ARG A 104 -59.10 -49.42 92.68
CA ARG A 104 -60.31 -50.21 92.43
C ARG A 104 -60.21 -51.66 92.92
N SER A 105 -59.03 -52.26 92.81
CA SER A 105 -58.77 -53.63 93.30
C SER A 105 -58.90 -53.73 94.82
N GLN A 106 -58.40 -52.73 95.55
CA GLN A 106 -58.53 -52.66 97.02
C GLN A 106 -59.99 -52.50 97.47
N GLN A 107 -60.77 -51.70 96.74
CA GLN A 107 -62.18 -51.48 97.05
C GLN A 107 -63.03 -52.77 96.89
N GLN A 108 -62.66 -53.64 95.97
CA GLN A 108 -63.36 -54.92 95.71
C GLN A 108 -63.15 -55.96 96.83
N GLN A 109 -62.13 -55.78 97.67
CA GLN A 109 -61.80 -56.68 98.78
C GLN A 109 -62.60 -56.38 100.06
N VAL A 110 -63.09 -55.14 100.21
CA VAL A 110 -63.84 -54.67 101.39
C VAL A 110 -65.32 -55.12 101.36
N MET A 111 -65.85 -55.50 100.19
CA MET A 111 -67.28 -55.74 99.96
C MET A 111 -67.83 -57.13 100.39
N LYS A 112 -67.11 -57.94 101.19
CA LYS A 112 -67.42 -59.38 101.42
C LYS A 112 -68.17 -59.77 102.70
N GLN A 113 -68.74 -58.88 103.52
CA GLN A 113 -69.48 -59.28 104.74
C GLN A 113 -70.80 -58.50 104.96
N ASN A 114 -71.92 -59.26 105.04
CA ASN A 114 -73.32 -58.84 105.31
C ASN A 114 -73.62 -58.96 106.83
N GLY A 115 -74.49 -58.25 107.55
CA GLY A 115 -75.63 -57.36 107.27
C GLY A 115 -76.85 -57.77 108.16
N SER A 116 -77.37 -56.91 109.06
CA SER A 116 -78.54 -57.12 109.96
C SER A 116 -79.42 -55.86 110.08
N SER A 117 -80.74 -55.99 109.99
CA SER A 117 -81.86 -55.02 109.86
C SER A 117 -81.75 -53.55 110.37
N GLU A 118 -80.99 -53.21 111.41
CA GLU A 118 -80.69 -51.80 111.77
C GLU A 118 -79.70 -51.18 110.75
N ILE A 119 -78.91 -52.05 110.15
CA ILE A 119 -78.13 -51.83 108.94
C ILE A 119 -79.05 -51.55 107.77
N LEU A 120 -80.30 -52.04 107.70
CA LEU A 120 -81.19 -51.74 106.56
C LEU A 120 -81.68 -50.29 106.54
N ASN A 121 -82.03 -49.71 107.70
CA ASN A 121 -82.37 -48.29 107.80
C ASN A 121 -81.13 -47.41 107.65
N LYS A 122 -80.00 -47.77 108.27
CA LYS A 122 -78.71 -47.12 107.98
C LYS A 122 -78.32 -47.27 106.52
N LEU A 123 -78.66 -48.38 105.85
CA LEU A 123 -78.44 -48.61 104.42
C LEU A 123 -79.39 -47.76 103.59
N TYR A 124 -80.59 -47.46 104.08
CA TYR A 124 -81.54 -46.56 103.43
C TYR A 124 -81.09 -45.10 103.55
N ASP A 125 -80.70 -44.65 104.75
CA ASP A 125 -80.10 -43.33 104.95
C ASP A 125 -78.78 -43.21 104.18
N THR A 126 -77.92 -44.23 104.23
CA THR A 126 -76.71 -44.33 103.41
C THR A 126 -77.04 -44.36 101.92
N ALA A 127 -78.15 -44.97 101.50
CA ALA A 127 -78.58 -44.98 100.10
C ALA A 127 -79.12 -43.61 99.68
N MET A 128 -79.78 -42.88 100.57
CA MET A 128 -80.24 -41.51 100.34
C MET A 128 -79.07 -40.52 100.29
N ASP A 129 -78.11 -40.63 101.20
CA ASP A 129 -76.86 -39.86 101.14
C ASP A 129 -76.07 -40.19 99.88
N LYS A 130 -75.99 -41.47 99.50
CA LYS A 130 -75.39 -41.89 98.22
C LYS A 130 -76.15 -41.33 97.03
N LEU A 131 -77.48 -41.28 97.07
CA LEU A 131 -78.29 -40.70 96.00
C LEU A 131 -78.01 -39.20 95.86
N GLU A 132 -77.85 -38.49 96.97
CA GLU A 132 -77.53 -37.06 96.99
C GLU A 132 -76.09 -36.80 96.48
N VAL A 133 -75.14 -37.65 96.86
CA VAL A 133 -73.77 -37.65 96.29
C VAL A 133 -73.81 -37.93 94.79
N VAL A 134 -74.56 -38.94 94.35
CA VAL A 134 -74.71 -39.28 92.92
C VAL A 134 -75.37 -38.15 92.12
N LYS A 135 -76.34 -37.42 92.69
CA LYS A 135 -76.90 -36.22 92.05
C LYS A 135 -75.85 -35.12 91.88
N LYS A 136 -75.05 -34.85 92.92
CA LYS A 136 -73.95 -33.88 92.83
C LYS A 136 -72.90 -34.31 91.79
N ASP A 137 -72.57 -35.59 91.75
CA ASP A 137 -71.66 -36.18 90.76
C ASP A 137 -72.24 -36.09 89.35
N TYR A 138 -73.55 -36.31 89.18
CA TYR A 138 -74.25 -36.15 87.91
C TYR A 138 -74.23 -34.69 87.44
N ASP A 139 -74.50 -33.73 88.33
CA ASP A 139 -74.45 -32.31 87.99
C ASP A 139 -73.02 -31.85 87.65
N ALA A 140 -72.02 -32.33 88.39
CA ALA A 140 -70.61 -32.09 88.10
C ALA A 140 -70.20 -32.70 86.75
N LEU A 141 -70.65 -33.92 86.44
CA LEU A 141 -70.41 -34.59 85.17
C LEU A 141 -71.10 -33.84 84.01
N ARG A 142 -72.35 -33.40 84.20
CA ARG A 142 -73.10 -32.59 83.23
C ARG A 142 -72.37 -31.27 82.95
N LYS A 143 -71.83 -30.61 83.96
CA LYS A 143 -71.03 -29.39 83.79
C LYS A 143 -69.75 -29.65 82.99
N ARG A 144 -69.00 -30.69 83.34
CA ARG A 144 -67.79 -31.10 82.59
C ARG A 144 -68.11 -31.47 81.13
N TYR A 145 -69.23 -32.14 80.89
CA TYR A 145 -69.67 -32.49 79.54
C TYR A 145 -69.99 -31.24 78.71
N ASN A 146 -70.71 -30.27 79.29
CA ASN A 146 -70.98 -28.99 78.64
C ASN A 146 -69.68 -28.21 78.35
N GLU A 147 -68.74 -28.17 79.28
CA GLU A 147 -67.41 -27.57 79.08
C GLU A 147 -66.64 -28.26 77.94
N LYS A 148 -66.71 -29.59 77.85
CA LYS A 148 -66.07 -30.36 76.78
C LYS A 148 -66.71 -30.09 75.41
N ILE A 149 -68.04 -29.95 75.35
CA ILE A 149 -68.73 -29.54 74.12
C ILE A 149 -68.27 -28.13 73.70
N ALA A 150 -68.20 -27.18 74.64
CA ALA A 150 -67.77 -25.83 74.33
C ALA A 150 -66.33 -25.79 73.80
N SER A 151 -65.42 -26.56 74.42
CA SER A 151 -64.05 -26.75 73.95
C SER A 151 -64.01 -27.36 72.55
N HIS A 152 -64.78 -28.42 72.29
CA HIS A 152 -64.82 -29.07 70.99
C HIS A 152 -65.33 -28.13 69.90
N ASN A 153 -66.37 -27.35 70.16
CA ASN A 153 -66.87 -26.35 69.22
C ASN A 153 -65.82 -25.27 68.93
N SER A 154 -65.06 -24.83 69.94
CA SER A 154 -63.95 -23.90 69.74
C SER A 154 -62.81 -24.51 68.92
N ASP A 155 -62.48 -25.78 69.14
CA ASP A 155 -61.45 -26.49 68.37
C ASP A 155 -61.89 -26.73 66.92
N LEU A 156 -63.16 -27.05 66.70
CA LEU A 156 -63.74 -27.23 65.37
C LEU A 156 -63.68 -25.92 64.56
N SER A 157 -64.06 -24.79 65.17
CA SER A 157 -63.98 -23.49 64.52
C SER A 157 -62.53 -23.09 64.20
N ARG A 158 -61.57 -23.42 65.07
CA ARG A 158 -60.14 -23.27 64.79
C ARG A 158 -59.69 -24.15 63.62
N LEU A 159 -60.14 -25.40 63.55
CA LEU A 159 -59.81 -26.30 62.46
C LEU A 159 -60.34 -25.78 61.12
N GLU A 160 -61.61 -25.35 61.07
CA GLU A 160 -62.21 -24.74 59.89
C GLU A 160 -61.43 -23.51 59.41
N GLN A 161 -60.99 -22.66 60.34
CA GLN A 161 -60.15 -21.51 60.01
C GLN A 161 -58.80 -21.95 59.40
N THR A 162 -58.14 -22.95 60.00
CA THR A 162 -56.87 -23.47 59.45
C THR A 162 -57.03 -24.17 58.11
N GLU A 163 -58.16 -24.83 57.84
CA GLU A 163 -58.47 -25.42 56.54
C GLU A 163 -58.66 -24.35 55.46
N GLU A 164 -59.34 -23.26 55.80
CA GLU A 164 -59.52 -22.14 54.88
C GLU A 164 -58.20 -21.42 54.59
N GLU A 165 -57.34 -21.25 55.61
CA GLU A 165 -55.98 -20.74 55.44
C GLU A 165 -55.14 -21.67 54.56
N ASN A 166 -55.22 -22.99 54.74
CA ASN A 166 -54.55 -23.97 53.88
C ASN A 166 -55.02 -23.87 52.41
N LYS A 167 -56.33 -23.74 52.18
CA LYS A 167 -56.87 -23.54 50.82
C LYS A 167 -56.36 -22.25 50.19
N ARG A 168 -56.21 -21.17 50.96
CA ARG A 168 -55.62 -19.91 50.47
C ARG A 168 -54.15 -20.06 50.14
N LEU A 169 -53.37 -20.71 51.00
CA LEU A 169 -51.95 -20.98 50.76
C LEU A 169 -51.73 -21.87 49.54
N GLN A 170 -52.57 -22.89 49.35
CA GLN A 170 -52.51 -23.76 48.18
C GLN A 170 -52.73 -22.96 46.89
N LYS A 171 -53.74 -22.06 46.86
CA LYS A 171 -53.98 -21.18 45.70
C LYS A 171 -52.80 -20.26 45.42
N GLN A 172 -52.15 -19.73 46.46
CA GLN A 172 -50.95 -18.90 46.31
C GLN A 172 -49.78 -19.72 45.74
N MET A 173 -49.58 -20.93 46.22
CA MET A 173 -48.53 -21.83 45.71
C MET A 173 -48.75 -22.22 44.24
N ASP A 174 -49.99 -22.50 43.83
CA ASP A 174 -50.32 -22.77 42.43
C ASP A 174 -50.05 -21.57 41.52
N MET A 175 -50.29 -20.35 42.03
CA MET A 175 -50.03 -19.12 41.29
C MET A 175 -48.52 -18.85 41.15
N LEU A 176 -47.74 -19.09 42.21
CA LEU A 176 -46.28 -19.02 42.18
C LEU A 176 -45.67 -20.07 41.24
N MET A 177 -46.23 -21.28 41.20
CA MET A 177 -45.81 -22.32 40.25
C MET A 177 -46.00 -21.88 38.80
N LYS A 178 -47.15 -21.28 38.46
CA LYS A 178 -47.39 -20.73 37.11
C LYS A 178 -46.40 -19.61 36.77
N GLN A 179 -46.08 -18.75 37.73
CA GLN A 179 -45.09 -17.70 37.54
C GLN A 179 -43.69 -18.27 37.28
N ARG A 180 -43.28 -19.28 38.06
CA ARG A 180 -42.02 -20.01 37.85
C ARG A 180 -41.96 -20.62 36.46
N ASP A 181 -43.02 -21.30 36.02
CA ASP A 181 -43.04 -21.97 34.71
C ASP A 181 -42.92 -20.96 33.57
N THR A 182 -43.55 -19.80 33.71
CA THR A 182 -43.42 -18.68 32.76
C THR A 182 -41.99 -18.13 32.74
N ALA A 183 -41.36 -17.97 33.91
CA ALA A 183 -39.97 -17.51 34.01
C ALA A 183 -38.98 -18.51 33.38
N VAL A 184 -39.19 -19.82 33.58
CA VAL A 184 -38.38 -20.88 32.96
C VAL A 184 -38.53 -20.83 31.43
N HIS A 185 -39.74 -20.61 30.92
CA HIS A 185 -39.95 -20.45 29.48
C HIS A 185 -39.17 -19.25 28.91
N PHE A 186 -39.19 -18.11 29.59
CA PHE A 186 -38.40 -16.94 29.18
C PHE A 186 -36.90 -17.21 29.25
N GLN A 187 -36.40 -17.87 30.30
CA GLN A 187 -35.00 -18.27 30.39
C GLN A 187 -34.60 -19.15 29.19
N GLN A 188 -35.46 -20.09 28.80
CA GLN A 188 -35.21 -20.98 27.68
C GLN A 188 -35.23 -20.23 26.34
N GLN A 189 -36.10 -19.24 26.16
CA GLN A 189 -36.06 -18.33 25.02
C GLN A 189 -34.78 -17.49 24.97
N CYS A 190 -34.36 -16.91 26.10
CA CYS A 190 -33.11 -16.13 26.19
C CYS A 190 -31.90 -17.00 25.82
N SER A 191 -31.80 -18.22 26.35
CA SER A 191 -30.72 -19.15 25.99
C SER A 191 -30.70 -19.49 24.50
N THR A 192 -31.88 -19.68 23.89
CA THR A 192 -31.99 -19.94 22.44
C THR A 192 -31.55 -18.72 21.62
N SER A 193 -31.92 -17.51 22.06
CA SER A 193 -31.47 -16.26 21.42
C SER A 193 -29.96 -16.08 21.55
N LEU A 194 -29.37 -16.44 22.69
CA LEU A 194 -27.94 -16.34 22.93
C LEU A 194 -27.15 -17.25 21.97
N ARG A 195 -27.60 -18.50 21.78
CA ARG A 195 -27.00 -19.42 20.80
C ARG A 195 -27.09 -18.91 19.36
N ARG A 196 -28.19 -18.24 19.01
CA ARG A 196 -28.33 -17.61 17.69
C ARG A 196 -27.34 -16.45 17.54
N PHE A 197 -27.19 -15.63 18.56
CA PHE A 197 -26.20 -14.54 18.57
C PHE A 197 -24.77 -15.08 18.41
N GLU A 198 -24.40 -16.12 19.15
CA GLU A 198 -23.09 -16.79 19.02
C GLU A 198 -22.85 -17.31 17.59
N THR A 199 -23.88 -17.90 16.98
CA THR A 199 -23.81 -18.39 15.59
C THR A 199 -23.55 -17.23 14.61
N ILE A 200 -24.30 -16.14 14.73
CA ILE A 200 -24.14 -14.94 13.88
C ILE A 200 -22.75 -14.32 14.10
N GLN A 201 -22.28 -14.26 15.35
CA GLN A 201 -20.95 -13.75 15.66
C GLN A 201 -19.86 -14.61 15.02
N GLN A 202 -20.03 -15.93 15.00
CA GLN A 202 -19.12 -16.84 14.33
C GLN A 202 -19.15 -16.66 12.81
N GLU A 203 -20.33 -16.48 12.20
CA GLU A 203 -20.46 -16.16 10.77
C GLU A 203 -19.81 -14.82 10.42
N LEU A 204 -19.99 -13.78 11.24
CA LEU A 204 -19.35 -12.48 11.07
C LEU A 204 -17.82 -12.61 11.13
N SER A 205 -17.29 -13.41 12.06
CA SER A 205 -15.85 -13.64 12.16
C SER A 205 -15.28 -14.33 10.90
N LYS A 206 -16.01 -15.30 10.33
CA LYS A 206 -15.65 -15.98 9.09
C LYS A 206 -15.69 -15.02 7.90
N ALA A 207 -16.75 -14.22 7.78
CA ALA A 207 -16.87 -13.21 6.72
C ALA A 207 -15.76 -12.16 6.82
N THR A 208 -15.39 -11.76 8.03
CA THR A 208 -14.28 -10.82 8.27
C THR A 208 -12.94 -11.41 7.83
N ALA A 209 -12.69 -12.69 8.12
CA ALA A 209 -11.49 -13.39 7.66
C ALA A 209 -11.44 -13.50 6.13
N GLN A 210 -12.55 -13.83 5.48
CA GLN A 210 -12.66 -13.87 4.01
C GLN A 210 -12.41 -12.51 3.38
N ASN A 211 -12.95 -11.42 3.96
CA ASN A 211 -12.69 -10.07 3.48
C ASN A 211 -11.20 -9.70 3.55
N LYS A 212 -10.52 -10.05 4.64
CA LYS A 212 -9.07 -9.83 4.76
C LYS A 212 -8.29 -10.58 3.67
N GLU A 213 -8.72 -11.79 3.32
CA GLU A 213 -8.08 -12.56 2.24
C GLU A 213 -8.30 -11.95 0.86
N LEU A 214 -9.54 -11.54 0.56
CA LEU A 214 -9.86 -10.83 -0.68
C LEU A 214 -9.08 -9.51 -0.80
N GLN A 215 -8.84 -8.82 0.32
CA GLN A 215 -8.06 -7.60 0.35
C GLN A 215 -6.58 -7.87 0.01
N ARG A 216 -5.98 -8.94 0.53
CA ARG A 216 -4.62 -9.37 0.16
C ARG A 216 -4.54 -9.76 -1.32
N GLU A 217 -5.54 -10.47 -1.83
CA GLU A 217 -5.63 -10.84 -3.25
C GLU A 217 -5.70 -9.59 -4.15
N MET A 218 -6.50 -8.60 -3.75
CA MET A 218 -6.61 -7.32 -4.46
C MET A 218 -5.26 -6.56 -4.48
N GLU A 219 -4.56 -6.48 -3.34
CA GLU A 219 -3.22 -5.86 -3.25
C GLU A 219 -2.20 -6.59 -4.14
N ARG A 220 -2.24 -7.93 -4.15
CA ARG A 220 -1.41 -8.75 -5.04
C ARG A 220 -1.69 -8.43 -6.52
N LEU A 221 -2.95 -8.43 -6.94
CA LEU A 221 -3.34 -8.12 -8.31
C LEU A 221 -2.98 -6.69 -8.72
N GLN A 222 -3.08 -5.73 -7.79
CA GLN A 222 -2.67 -4.34 -8.02
C GLN A 222 -1.15 -4.22 -8.25
N SER A 223 -0.35 -4.96 -7.48
CA SER A 223 1.09 -5.03 -7.68
C SER A 223 1.45 -5.64 -9.05
N GLU A 224 0.76 -6.70 -9.46
CA GLU A 224 0.94 -7.33 -10.78
C GLU A 224 0.56 -6.39 -11.92
N ALA A 225 -0.58 -5.69 -11.82
CA ALA A 225 -1.01 -4.71 -12.81
C ALA A 225 0.04 -3.59 -12.98
N THR A 226 0.63 -3.13 -11.87
CA THR A 226 1.70 -2.12 -11.88
C THR A 226 2.96 -2.65 -12.57
N ARG A 227 3.33 -3.91 -12.31
CA ARG A 227 4.44 -4.59 -12.98
C ARG A 227 4.20 -4.69 -14.49
N TYR A 228 3.03 -5.16 -14.91
CA TYR A 228 2.66 -5.25 -16.33
C TYR A 228 2.69 -3.89 -17.02
N LYS A 229 2.20 -2.84 -16.37
CA LYS A 229 2.24 -1.48 -16.92
C LYS A 229 3.67 -0.97 -17.10
N THR A 230 4.57 -1.31 -16.18
CA THR A 230 6.00 -0.96 -16.28
C THR A 230 6.67 -1.67 -17.45
N VAL A 231 6.40 -2.97 -17.62
CA VAL A 231 6.90 -3.75 -18.76
C VAL A 231 6.35 -3.20 -20.08
N GLN A 232 5.06 -2.87 -20.13
CA GLN A 232 4.44 -2.25 -21.31
C GLN A 232 5.08 -0.91 -21.67
N LEU A 233 5.34 -0.04 -20.70
CA LEU A 233 6.02 1.23 -20.94
C LEU A 233 7.45 1.04 -21.45
N LYS A 234 8.17 0.04 -20.94
CA LYS A 234 9.51 -0.30 -21.44
C LYS A 234 9.45 -0.78 -22.89
N ALA A 235 8.54 -1.71 -23.19
CA ALA A 235 8.36 -2.21 -24.56
C ALA A 235 7.96 -1.10 -25.54
N ALA A 236 7.11 -0.15 -25.11
CA ALA A 236 6.74 1.00 -25.93
C ALA A 236 7.94 1.93 -26.22
N LYS A 237 8.79 2.17 -25.21
CA LYS A 237 10.03 2.95 -25.40
C LYS A 237 10.99 2.25 -26.36
N ASP A 238 11.15 0.93 -26.22
CA ASP A 238 12.04 0.16 -27.09
C ASP A 238 11.48 0.12 -28.53
N ALA A 239 10.16 0.04 -28.70
CA ALA A 239 9.52 0.14 -30.02
C ALA A 239 9.74 1.49 -30.70
N GLU A 240 9.70 2.60 -29.95
CA GLU A 240 9.99 3.93 -30.52
C GLU A 240 11.46 4.05 -30.94
N LYS A 241 12.40 3.50 -30.16
CA LYS A 241 13.82 3.45 -30.56
C LYS A 241 14.01 2.68 -31.86
N TYR A 242 13.41 1.49 -31.99
CA TYR A 242 13.50 0.73 -33.24
C TYR A 242 12.88 1.45 -34.43
N LYS A 243 11.85 2.27 -34.20
CA LYS A 243 11.25 3.11 -35.23
C LYS A 243 12.19 4.25 -35.64
N GLU A 244 12.84 4.92 -34.70
CA GLU A 244 13.86 5.94 -34.96
C GLU A 244 15.05 5.36 -35.74
N GLU A 245 15.57 4.20 -35.33
CA GLU A 245 16.63 3.49 -36.05
C GLU A 245 16.21 3.14 -37.48
N ARG A 246 15.00 2.60 -37.65
CA ARG A 246 14.44 2.29 -38.97
C ARG A 246 14.35 3.54 -39.84
N ASP A 247 13.86 4.66 -39.30
CA ASP A 247 13.70 5.91 -40.04
C ASP A 247 15.06 6.55 -40.40
N SER A 248 16.08 6.37 -39.54
CA SER A 248 17.48 6.72 -39.85
C SER A 248 18.01 5.89 -41.03
N VAL A 249 17.85 4.56 -40.98
CA VAL A 249 18.26 3.66 -42.07
C VAL A 249 17.54 4.01 -43.38
N PHE A 250 16.24 4.34 -43.34
CA PHE A 250 15.52 4.79 -44.53
C PHE A 250 16.05 6.12 -45.08
N SER A 251 16.50 7.03 -44.22
CA SER A 251 17.08 8.30 -44.62
C SER A 251 18.45 8.09 -45.29
N GLU A 252 19.28 7.22 -44.73
CA GLU A 252 20.56 6.79 -45.34
C GLU A 252 20.33 6.11 -46.70
N TYR A 253 19.38 5.18 -46.78
CA TYR A 253 19.02 4.52 -48.04
C TYR A 253 18.60 5.54 -49.10
N ARG A 254 17.80 6.54 -48.73
CA ARG A 254 17.41 7.62 -49.65
C ARG A 254 18.59 8.43 -50.15
N LEU A 255 19.56 8.70 -49.28
CA LEU A 255 20.79 9.41 -49.64
C LEU A 255 21.64 8.58 -50.60
N ILE A 256 21.85 7.29 -50.30
CA ILE A 256 22.54 6.35 -51.20
C ILE A 256 21.85 6.28 -52.57
N MET A 257 20.52 6.25 -52.60
CA MET A 257 19.77 6.26 -53.86
C MET A 257 19.98 7.57 -54.64
N SER A 258 20.01 8.72 -53.97
CA SER A 258 20.32 10.00 -54.60
C SER A 258 21.75 10.07 -55.14
N GLU A 259 22.72 9.55 -54.39
CA GLU A 259 24.11 9.46 -54.83
C GLU A 259 24.25 8.52 -56.02
N ARG A 260 23.56 7.36 -55.99
CA ARG A 260 23.50 6.44 -57.12
C ARG A 260 22.96 7.11 -58.38
N ASP A 261 21.87 7.86 -58.28
CA ASP A 261 21.29 8.59 -59.42
C ASP A 261 22.23 9.67 -59.95
N GLN A 262 22.99 10.32 -59.06
CA GLN A 262 24.02 11.29 -59.44
C GLN A 262 25.17 10.60 -60.20
N VAL A 263 25.66 9.47 -59.70
CA VAL A 263 26.70 8.68 -60.37
C VAL A 263 26.24 8.19 -61.74
N ILE A 264 24.98 7.74 -61.88
CA ILE A 264 24.43 7.32 -63.18
C ILE A 264 24.48 8.50 -64.17
N LYS A 265 24.05 9.70 -63.76
CA LYS A 265 24.11 10.89 -64.63
C LYS A 265 25.55 11.26 -65.02
N GLU A 266 26.49 11.13 -64.09
CA GLU A 266 27.91 11.38 -64.38
C GLU A 266 28.49 10.34 -65.34
N VAL A 267 28.13 9.07 -65.18
CA VAL A 267 28.51 8.00 -66.11
C VAL A 267 27.93 8.26 -67.50
N ASP A 268 26.65 8.60 -67.62
CA ASP A 268 26.01 8.94 -68.90
C ASP A 268 26.71 10.12 -69.57
N LYS A 269 27.06 11.15 -68.79
CA LYS A 269 27.81 12.32 -69.29
C LYS A 269 29.20 11.91 -69.79
N LEU A 270 29.97 11.19 -68.99
CA LEU A 270 31.29 10.70 -69.38
C LEU A 270 31.23 9.80 -70.62
N GLN A 271 30.17 9.00 -70.75
CA GLN A 271 29.96 8.16 -71.92
C GLN A 271 29.68 8.99 -73.19
N THR A 272 28.86 10.03 -73.10
CA THR A 272 28.67 10.97 -74.23
C THR A 272 29.96 11.72 -74.60
N GLU A 273 30.76 12.13 -73.62
CA GLU A 273 32.06 12.77 -73.85
C GLU A 273 33.06 11.81 -74.49
N LEU A 274 33.05 10.53 -74.09
CA LEU A 274 33.87 9.48 -74.69
C LEU A 274 33.49 9.23 -76.16
N GLU A 275 32.20 9.06 -76.47
CA GLU A 275 31.72 8.90 -77.85
C GLU A 275 32.11 10.09 -78.75
N LEU A 276 32.05 11.30 -78.20
CA LEU A 276 32.48 12.52 -78.89
C LEU A 276 34.00 12.55 -79.09
N ALA A 277 34.80 12.09 -78.14
CA ALA A 277 36.25 11.98 -78.29
C ALA A 277 36.62 10.90 -79.32
N GLU A 278 35.95 9.75 -79.32
CA GLU A 278 36.14 8.65 -80.28
C GLU A 278 35.80 9.08 -81.71
N SER A 279 34.68 9.80 -81.91
CA SER A 279 34.30 10.33 -83.22
C SER A 279 35.32 11.36 -83.73
N LYS A 280 35.81 12.27 -82.87
CA LYS A 280 36.91 13.18 -83.19
C LYS A 280 38.20 12.44 -83.55
N LEU A 281 38.56 11.40 -82.80
CA LEU A 281 39.74 10.57 -83.09
C LEU A 281 39.60 9.86 -84.44
N LYS A 282 38.41 9.36 -84.77
CA LYS A 282 38.13 8.76 -86.07
C LYS A 282 38.28 9.75 -87.21
N ASN A 283 37.75 10.97 -87.06
CA ASN A 283 37.86 12.04 -88.06
C ASN A 283 39.32 12.46 -88.27
N THR A 284 40.05 12.73 -87.20
CA THR A 284 41.48 13.07 -87.26
C THR A 284 42.33 11.94 -87.83
N SER A 285 41.98 10.67 -87.56
CA SER A 285 42.62 9.50 -88.17
C SER A 285 42.37 9.42 -89.68
N SER A 286 41.14 9.69 -90.14
CA SER A 286 40.84 9.78 -91.58
C SER A 286 41.58 10.94 -92.26
N GLU A 287 41.59 12.12 -91.64
CA GLU A 287 42.36 13.28 -92.14
C GLU A 287 43.85 12.95 -92.24
N LYS A 288 44.42 12.30 -91.22
CA LYS A 288 45.81 11.85 -91.23
C LYS A 288 46.09 10.82 -92.34
N LYS A 289 45.16 9.91 -92.62
CA LYS A 289 45.29 8.96 -93.74
C LYS A 289 45.32 9.68 -95.08
N VAL A 290 44.38 10.59 -95.31
CA VAL A 290 44.33 11.41 -96.54
C VAL A 290 45.63 12.20 -96.70
N ALA A 291 46.06 12.91 -95.66
CA ALA A 291 47.33 13.64 -95.69
C ALA A 291 48.55 12.72 -95.94
N SER A 292 48.54 11.48 -95.44
CA SER A 292 49.58 10.51 -95.71
C SER A 292 49.57 10.02 -97.16
N GLU A 293 48.39 9.82 -97.74
CA GLU A 293 48.21 9.43 -99.15
C GLU A 293 48.65 10.57 -100.08
N GLU A 294 48.30 11.82 -99.76
CA GLU A 294 48.76 13.03 -100.46
C GLU A 294 50.29 13.16 -100.40
N MET A 295 50.89 12.94 -99.22
CA MET A 295 52.35 12.97 -99.07
C MET A 295 53.05 11.87 -99.89
N GLU A 296 52.45 10.68 -100.01
CA GLU A 296 53.00 9.59 -100.83
C GLU A 296 52.83 9.89 -102.33
N ALA A 297 51.71 10.49 -102.73
CA ALA A 297 51.50 10.95 -104.11
C ALA A 297 52.53 12.02 -104.50
N LEU A 298 52.75 13.03 -103.65
CA LEU A 298 53.78 14.06 -103.85
C LEU A 298 55.20 13.46 -103.92
N ARG A 299 55.48 12.41 -103.14
CA ARG A 299 56.75 11.67 -103.24
C ARG A 299 56.90 10.94 -104.58
N GLN A 300 55.83 10.33 -105.08
CA GLN A 300 55.84 9.70 -106.40
C GLN A 300 56.03 10.71 -107.53
N GLU A 301 55.33 11.85 -107.48
CA GLU A 301 55.51 12.95 -108.42
C GLU A 301 56.94 13.49 -108.40
N LEU A 302 57.50 13.71 -107.20
CA LEU A 302 58.89 14.12 -107.04
C LEU A 302 59.86 13.09 -107.65
N ASN A 303 59.66 11.80 -107.40
CA ASN A 303 60.50 10.75 -107.99
C ASN A 303 60.39 10.72 -109.52
N SER A 304 59.19 10.89 -110.08
CA SER A 304 58.98 11.01 -111.53
C SER A 304 59.71 12.23 -112.10
N ALA A 305 59.58 13.39 -111.45
CA ALA A 305 60.29 14.61 -111.85
C ALA A 305 61.82 14.45 -111.75
N LEU A 306 62.32 13.72 -110.76
CA LEU A 306 63.75 13.39 -110.64
C LEU A 306 64.21 12.48 -111.79
N VAL A 307 63.42 11.48 -112.18
CA VAL A 307 63.72 10.62 -113.34
C VAL A 307 63.68 11.41 -114.65
N GLU A 308 62.71 12.29 -114.83
CA GLU A 308 62.64 13.18 -116.00
C GLU A 308 63.84 14.12 -116.05
N ARG A 309 64.23 14.70 -114.91
CA ARG A 309 65.46 15.51 -114.79
C ARG A 309 66.68 14.70 -115.17
N ASP A 310 66.83 13.47 -114.67
CA ASP A 310 67.98 12.62 -114.97
C ASP A 310 67.99 12.19 -116.45
N ARG A 311 66.83 11.92 -117.05
CA ARG A 311 66.69 11.70 -118.50
C ARG A 311 67.11 12.93 -119.30
N ALA A 312 66.63 14.12 -118.93
CA ALA A 312 67.03 15.37 -119.57
C ALA A 312 68.53 15.64 -119.43
N ILE A 313 69.14 15.26 -118.30
CA ILE A 313 70.60 15.32 -118.11
C ILE A 313 71.31 14.35 -119.06
N CYS A 314 70.82 13.12 -119.21
CA CYS A 314 71.36 12.15 -120.17
C CYS A 314 71.23 12.65 -121.61
N GLU A 315 70.05 13.13 -122.02
CA GLU A 315 69.82 13.72 -123.34
C GLU A 315 70.73 14.93 -123.58
N ARG A 316 70.88 15.81 -122.58
CA ARG A 316 71.84 16.92 -122.62
C ARG A 316 73.27 16.41 -122.80
N ASN A 317 73.67 15.35 -122.09
CA ASN A 317 75.01 14.79 -122.20
C ASN A 317 75.25 14.13 -123.57
N GLU A 318 74.26 13.41 -124.11
CA GLU A 318 74.31 12.85 -125.47
C GLU A 318 74.38 13.95 -126.53
N LEU A 319 73.62 15.03 -126.36
CA LEU A 319 73.72 16.21 -127.22
C LEU A 319 75.06 16.91 -127.07
N LEU A 320 75.64 16.96 -125.86
CA LEU A 320 76.99 17.47 -125.62
C LEU A 320 78.05 16.59 -126.29
N GLU A 321 77.87 15.27 -126.28
CA GLU A 321 78.78 14.33 -126.94
C GLU A 321 78.67 14.45 -128.46
N LYS A 322 77.45 14.53 -129.01
CA LYS A 322 77.20 14.87 -130.42
C LYS A 322 77.78 16.23 -130.79
N TYR A 323 77.60 17.24 -129.94
CA TYR A 323 78.22 18.56 -130.10
C TYR A 323 79.74 18.46 -130.02
N CYS A 324 80.32 17.59 -129.20
CA CYS A 324 81.77 17.39 -129.12
C CYS A 324 82.31 16.72 -130.40
N HIS A 325 81.52 15.84 -131.02
CA HIS A 325 81.81 15.29 -132.36
C HIS A 325 81.65 16.37 -133.43
N GLU A 326 80.56 17.14 -133.42
CA GLU A 326 80.38 18.30 -134.31
C GLU A 326 81.42 19.39 -134.09
N VAL A 327 81.99 19.55 -132.89
CA VAL A 327 83.10 20.46 -132.57
C VAL A 327 84.43 19.89 -133.04
N LYS A 328 84.61 18.56 -133.07
CA LYS A 328 85.75 17.92 -133.75
C LYS A 328 85.63 18.09 -135.27
N ASP A 329 84.47 17.84 -135.83
CA ASP A 329 84.17 18.02 -137.26
C ASP A 329 84.23 19.52 -137.63
N LYS A 330 83.77 20.42 -136.76
CA LYS A 330 83.97 21.87 -136.87
C LYS A 330 85.40 22.28 -136.62
N ALA A 331 86.21 21.63 -135.80
CA ALA A 331 87.62 21.98 -135.64
C ALA A 331 88.44 21.56 -136.88
N GLU A 332 88.02 20.49 -137.56
CA GLU A 332 88.53 20.08 -138.87
C GLU A 332 88.03 21.02 -139.99
N ALA A 333 86.77 21.48 -139.94
CA ALA A 333 86.24 22.49 -140.86
C ALA A 333 86.64 23.94 -140.53
N GLN A 334 87.03 24.27 -139.29
CA GLN A 334 87.50 25.58 -138.83
C GLN A 334 88.97 25.80 -139.21
N LYS A 335 89.75 24.72 -139.41
CA LYS A 335 91.00 24.80 -140.17
C LYS A 335 90.79 25.24 -141.63
N GLU A 336 89.62 24.93 -142.21
CA GLU A 336 89.24 25.36 -143.56
C GLU A 336 88.51 26.73 -143.56
N LEU A 337 87.83 27.10 -142.46
CA LEU A 337 87.06 28.34 -142.29
C LEU A 337 87.86 29.51 -141.67
N ASP A 338 88.93 29.28 -140.89
CA ASP A 338 89.86 30.35 -140.46
C ASP A 338 90.57 31.02 -141.66
N GLN A 339 90.49 30.39 -142.83
CA GLN A 339 90.90 30.95 -144.11
C GLN A 339 89.80 31.79 -144.82
N ALA A 340 88.54 31.66 -144.40
CA ALA A 340 87.36 32.33 -144.99
C ALA A 340 86.67 33.33 -144.05
N CYS A 341 86.87 33.25 -142.73
CA CYS A 341 86.33 34.19 -141.74
C CYS A 341 87.18 35.47 -141.54
N LYS A 342 88.18 35.72 -142.40
CA LYS A 342 88.67 37.09 -142.65
C LYS A 342 87.68 37.92 -143.47
N ASP A 343 86.69 37.30 -144.13
CA ASP A 343 85.90 37.97 -145.17
C ASP A 343 84.44 38.28 -144.80
N ILE A 344 83.94 37.91 -143.61
CA ILE A 344 82.51 38.13 -143.24
C ILE A 344 82.40 38.85 -141.89
N GLU A 345 83.09 39.99 -141.81
CA GLU A 345 82.92 41.05 -140.81
C GLU A 345 81.81 42.04 -141.25
N THR A 346 80.75 41.51 -141.86
CA THR A 346 79.58 42.25 -142.34
C THR A 346 78.30 41.62 -141.78
N VAL A 347 78.21 41.46 -140.47
CA VAL A 347 77.48 42.44 -139.66
C VAL A 347 75.98 42.38 -139.94
N LYS A 348 75.24 41.76 -139.03
CA LYS A 348 74.57 42.45 -137.90
C LYS A 348 73.31 43.25 -138.30
N GLU A 349 72.60 42.87 -139.35
CA GLU A 349 71.34 43.52 -139.71
C GLU A 349 70.17 42.53 -139.75
N GLU A 350 69.76 41.95 -138.60
CA GLU A 350 68.43 41.30 -138.48
C GLU A 350 68.00 41.09 -137.02
N ARG A 351 68.20 42.14 -136.20
CA ARG A 351 67.98 42.17 -134.73
C ARG A 351 66.56 42.60 -134.31
N ASP A 352 65.70 43.12 -135.18
CA ASP A 352 64.67 44.08 -134.73
C ASP A 352 63.19 43.65 -134.83
N VAL A 353 62.81 42.41 -134.45
CA VAL A 353 61.37 41.98 -134.44
C VAL A 353 60.75 41.66 -133.06
N ALA A 354 61.49 41.25 -132.02
CA ALA A 354 60.86 40.73 -130.78
C ALA A 354 60.54 41.78 -129.67
N ARG A 355 60.30 43.06 -130.02
CA ARG A 355 59.95 44.14 -129.05
C ARG A 355 58.44 44.38 -128.85
N LYS A 356 57.56 43.55 -129.42
CA LYS A 356 56.08 43.77 -129.42
C LYS A 356 55.28 43.06 -128.31
N GLU A 357 55.84 42.16 -127.52
CA GLU A 357 55.08 41.34 -126.53
C GLU A 357 54.96 41.94 -125.12
N ARG A 358 55.48 43.14 -124.86
CA ARG A 358 55.55 43.72 -123.49
C ARG A 358 54.29 44.47 -123.03
N THR A 359 53.39 44.83 -123.93
CA THR A 359 52.34 45.84 -123.65
C THR A 359 51.00 45.26 -123.18
N GLU A 360 50.75 43.96 -123.37
CA GLU A 360 49.45 43.33 -123.05
C GLU A 360 49.35 42.81 -121.59
N ALA A 361 50.48 42.58 -120.92
CA ALA A 361 50.52 42.10 -119.52
C ALA A 361 50.15 43.17 -118.47
N ILE A 362 50.14 44.45 -118.83
CA ILE A 362 49.92 45.56 -117.88
C ILE A 362 48.41 45.84 -117.66
N ILE A 363 47.54 45.49 -118.62
CA ILE A 363 46.10 45.81 -118.57
C ILE A 363 45.30 44.83 -117.67
N GLN A 364 45.73 43.57 -117.53
CA GLN A 364 45.02 42.56 -116.73
C GLN A 364 45.23 42.70 -115.21
N ARG A 365 46.39 43.24 -114.79
CA ARG A 365 46.73 43.44 -113.36
C ARG A 365 45.85 44.52 -112.70
N ASP A 366 45.50 45.56 -113.44
CA ASP A 366 44.81 46.73 -112.89
C ASP A 366 43.28 46.54 -112.78
N HIS A 367 42.72 45.48 -113.39
CA HIS A 367 41.30 45.09 -113.25
C HIS A 367 41.05 44.30 -111.95
N LEU A 368 41.90 43.31 -111.64
CA LEU A 368 41.81 42.48 -110.42
C LEU A 368 42.00 43.28 -109.12
N LEU A 369 42.78 44.35 -109.17
CA LEU A 369 43.01 45.23 -108.03
C LEU A 369 41.74 46.00 -107.60
N ARG A 370 40.83 46.36 -108.52
CA ARG A 370 39.61 47.10 -108.18
C ARG A 370 38.55 46.23 -107.50
N GLU A 371 38.39 44.98 -107.94
CA GLU A 371 37.42 44.04 -107.35
C GLU A 371 37.82 43.63 -105.92
N TYR A 372 39.12 43.48 -105.66
CA TYR A 372 39.65 43.17 -104.33
C TYR A 372 39.35 44.26 -103.28
N TYR A 373 39.48 45.55 -103.64
CA TYR A 373 39.20 46.66 -102.72
C TYR A 373 37.71 46.81 -102.40
N GLN A 374 36.81 46.51 -103.35
CA GLN A 374 35.37 46.61 -103.15
C GLN A 374 34.82 45.48 -102.26
N ALA A 375 35.36 44.25 -102.39
CA ALA A 375 35.03 43.13 -101.51
C ALA A 375 35.49 43.35 -100.06
N ARG A 376 36.66 43.97 -99.87
CA ARG A 376 37.22 44.28 -98.54
C ARG A 376 36.40 45.31 -97.77
N GLN A 377 35.88 46.33 -98.46
CA GLN A 377 35.05 47.36 -97.84
C GLN A 377 33.70 46.81 -97.33
N ILE A 378 33.13 45.80 -98.00
CA ILE A 378 31.90 45.12 -97.55
C ILE A 378 32.20 44.22 -96.34
N GLN A 379 33.32 43.49 -96.34
CA GLN A 379 33.77 42.64 -95.23
C GLN A 379 34.04 43.45 -93.95
N ASP A 380 34.64 44.64 -94.07
CA ASP A 380 34.92 45.52 -92.94
C ASP A 380 33.61 46.13 -92.35
N SER A 381 32.54 46.30 -93.14
CA SER A 381 31.24 46.74 -92.62
C SER A 381 30.48 45.64 -91.87
N ALA A 382 30.52 44.41 -92.38
CA ALA A 382 29.84 43.26 -91.75
C ALA A 382 30.50 42.87 -90.41
N THR A 383 31.81 43.05 -90.28
CA THR A 383 32.52 42.79 -89.02
C THR A 383 32.16 43.79 -87.92
N LEU A 384 31.99 45.08 -88.25
CA LEU A 384 31.53 46.10 -87.29
C LEU A 384 30.09 45.83 -86.79
N ASP A 385 29.20 45.36 -87.66
CA ASP A 385 27.83 44.99 -87.26
C ASP A 385 27.80 43.75 -86.35
N ILE A 386 28.66 42.76 -86.61
CA ILE A 386 28.84 41.59 -85.73
C ILE A 386 29.39 42.01 -84.36
N GLU A 387 30.35 42.93 -84.30
CA GLU A 387 30.89 43.44 -83.04
C GLU A 387 29.84 44.21 -82.21
N ARG A 388 28.94 44.95 -82.86
CA ARG A 388 27.82 45.63 -82.19
C ARG A 388 26.84 44.62 -81.60
N ALA A 389 26.46 43.60 -82.37
CA ALA A 389 25.58 42.53 -81.90
C ALA A 389 26.20 41.74 -80.72
N ASN A 390 27.51 41.47 -80.77
CA ASN A 390 28.22 40.81 -79.66
C ASN A 390 28.21 41.65 -78.38
N LYS A 391 28.37 42.98 -78.48
CA LYS A 391 28.26 43.88 -77.31
C LYS A 391 26.86 43.87 -76.70
N GLU A 392 25.81 43.82 -77.53
CA GLU A 392 24.43 43.73 -77.04
C GLU A 392 24.16 42.38 -76.34
N ILE A 393 24.66 41.27 -76.90
CA ILE A 393 24.58 39.94 -76.27
C ILE A 393 25.31 39.93 -74.92
N GLU A 394 26.50 40.52 -74.83
CA GLU A 394 27.29 40.60 -73.59
C GLU A 394 26.56 41.43 -72.51
N MET A 395 25.91 42.54 -72.90
CA MET A 395 25.10 43.35 -71.98
C MET A 395 23.87 42.60 -71.47
N LEU A 396 23.17 41.88 -72.36
CA LEU A 396 22.01 41.06 -71.98
C LEU A 396 22.40 39.89 -71.08
N ARG A 397 23.57 39.27 -71.29
CA ARG A 397 24.11 38.23 -70.41
C ARG A 397 24.39 38.76 -69.01
N LYS A 398 25.04 39.92 -68.89
CA LYS A 398 25.28 40.57 -67.59
C LYS A 398 23.98 40.93 -66.87
N GLN A 399 22.96 41.40 -67.60
CA GLN A 399 21.64 41.66 -67.03
C GLN A 399 20.95 40.37 -66.56
N TYR A 400 21.03 39.29 -67.33
CA TYR A 400 20.49 37.99 -66.93
C TYR A 400 21.19 37.44 -65.68
N GLU A 401 22.53 37.54 -65.61
CA GLU A 401 23.30 37.11 -64.44
C GLU A 401 22.93 37.93 -63.18
N ALA A 402 22.77 39.24 -63.31
CA ALA A 402 22.32 40.11 -62.23
C ALA A 402 20.92 39.73 -61.74
N MET A 403 19.95 39.57 -62.65
CA MET A 403 18.59 39.15 -62.29
C MET A 403 18.55 37.73 -61.69
N SER A 404 19.41 36.83 -62.15
CA SER A 404 19.54 35.48 -61.58
C SER A 404 20.10 35.51 -60.16
N GLN A 405 21.03 36.42 -59.88
CA GLN A 405 21.61 36.62 -58.56
C GLN A 405 20.58 37.23 -57.59
N GLU A 406 19.85 38.26 -58.01
CA GLU A 406 18.76 38.86 -57.23
C GLU A 406 17.66 37.83 -56.90
N LEU A 407 17.32 36.97 -57.87
CA LEU A 407 16.37 35.88 -57.64
C LEU A 407 16.86 34.90 -56.56
N LYS A 408 18.15 34.54 -56.58
CA LYS A 408 18.75 33.66 -55.56
C LYS A 408 18.70 34.31 -54.18
N GLU A 409 19.05 35.59 -54.08
CA GLU A 409 19.02 36.33 -52.82
C GLU A 409 17.59 36.42 -52.27
N ALA A 410 16.61 36.74 -53.11
CA ALA A 410 15.20 36.75 -52.73
C ALA A 410 14.70 35.37 -52.27
N THR A 411 15.12 34.28 -52.92
CA THR A 411 14.77 32.92 -52.46
C THR A 411 15.40 32.57 -51.12
N GLN A 412 16.64 33.00 -50.88
CA GLN A 412 17.31 32.76 -49.59
C GLN A 412 16.67 33.58 -48.46
N GLU A 413 16.27 34.82 -48.72
CA GLU A 413 15.52 35.63 -47.77
C GLU A 413 14.14 35.04 -47.44
N ALA A 414 13.45 34.48 -48.45
CA ALA A 414 12.19 33.79 -48.24
C ALA A 414 12.33 32.55 -47.34
N GLU A 415 13.40 31.76 -47.51
CA GLU A 415 13.69 30.62 -46.64
C GLU A 415 14.07 31.06 -45.22
N VAL A 416 14.85 32.14 -45.06
CA VAL A 416 15.15 32.70 -43.73
C VAL A 416 13.88 33.19 -43.04
N ALA A 417 12.98 33.86 -43.76
CA ALA A 417 11.68 34.27 -43.24
C ALA A 417 10.81 33.06 -42.84
N LYS A 418 10.89 31.96 -43.58
CA LYS A 418 10.22 30.70 -43.26
C LYS A 418 10.76 30.08 -41.98
N CYS A 419 12.07 29.96 -41.83
CA CYS A 419 12.70 29.47 -40.60
C CYS A 419 12.33 30.34 -39.38
N ARG A 420 12.30 31.67 -39.52
CA ARG A 420 11.90 32.59 -38.43
C ARG A 420 10.45 32.36 -38.00
N ARG A 421 9.55 32.17 -38.95
CA ARG A 421 8.14 31.88 -38.69
C ARG A 421 7.97 30.55 -37.97
N ASP A 422 8.67 29.52 -38.43
CA ASP A 422 8.57 28.17 -37.86
C ASP A 422 9.16 28.13 -36.44
N TRP A 423 10.26 28.85 -36.22
CA TRP A 423 10.81 29.07 -34.87
C TRP A 423 9.82 29.80 -33.95
N ALA A 424 9.17 30.87 -34.44
CA ALA A 424 8.16 31.58 -33.66
C ALA A 424 6.94 30.71 -33.32
N PHE A 425 6.53 29.82 -34.23
CA PHE A 425 5.47 28.85 -33.93
C PHE A 425 5.91 27.81 -32.90
N GLN A 426 7.13 27.30 -33.00
CA GLN A 426 7.69 26.36 -32.02
C GLN A 426 7.75 26.99 -30.62
N GLU A 427 8.23 28.24 -30.51
CA GLU A 427 8.31 28.93 -29.22
C GLU A 427 6.92 29.22 -28.64
N ARG A 428 5.94 29.57 -29.49
CA ARG A 428 4.54 29.70 -29.07
C ARG A 428 3.98 28.38 -28.54
N ASP A 429 4.21 27.27 -29.23
CA ASP A 429 3.70 25.96 -28.83
C ASP A 429 4.34 25.50 -27.51
N LYS A 430 5.63 25.81 -27.31
CA LYS A 430 6.33 25.64 -26.03
C LYS A 430 5.67 26.45 -24.91
N ILE A 431 5.42 27.75 -25.11
CA ILE A 431 4.71 28.59 -24.13
C ILE A 431 3.31 28.05 -23.82
N VAL A 432 2.60 27.53 -24.82
CA VAL A 432 1.28 26.91 -24.63
C VAL A 432 1.40 25.66 -23.76
N SER A 433 2.37 24.78 -24.02
CA SER A 433 2.62 23.60 -23.20
C SER A 433 2.98 23.94 -21.75
N GLU A 434 3.81 24.97 -21.54
CA GLU A 434 4.18 25.44 -20.21
C GLU A 434 2.96 26.01 -19.47
N ARG A 435 2.13 26.78 -20.16
CA ARG A 435 0.87 27.29 -19.61
C ARG A 435 -0.09 26.17 -19.24
N GLU A 436 -0.18 25.10 -20.03
CA GLU A 436 -1.02 23.93 -19.74
C GLU A 436 -0.48 23.13 -18.54
N SER A 437 0.83 22.99 -18.44
CA SER A 437 1.51 22.42 -17.27
C SER A 437 1.21 23.22 -16.00
N ILE A 438 1.34 24.55 -16.04
CA ILE A 438 1.01 25.44 -14.92
C ILE A 438 -0.46 25.34 -14.55
N ARG A 439 -1.37 25.28 -15.55
CA ARG A 439 -2.81 25.10 -15.30
C ARG A 439 -3.08 23.80 -14.55
N THR A 440 -2.45 22.71 -14.96
CA THR A 440 -2.56 21.40 -14.32
C THR A 440 -2.03 21.43 -12.89
N LEU A 441 -0.90 22.10 -12.65
CA LEU A 441 -0.34 22.30 -11.31
C LEU A 441 -1.30 23.09 -10.41
N CYS A 442 -1.87 24.19 -10.89
CA CYS A 442 -2.85 24.98 -10.14
C CYS A 442 -4.11 24.18 -9.79
N ASP A 443 -4.60 23.33 -10.71
CA ASP A 443 -5.73 22.45 -10.44
C ASP A 443 -5.38 21.39 -9.39
N ASN A 444 -4.17 20.85 -9.41
CA ASN A 444 -3.69 19.91 -8.39
C ASN A 444 -3.61 20.58 -7.02
N LEU A 445 -3.01 21.77 -6.92
CA LEU A 445 -2.93 22.54 -5.67
C LEU A 445 -4.31 22.91 -5.13
N ARG A 446 -5.27 23.25 -6.00
CA ARG A 446 -6.67 23.47 -5.58
C ARG A 446 -7.29 22.22 -4.99
N ARG A 447 -7.11 21.06 -5.62
CA ARG A 447 -7.62 19.78 -5.10
C ARG A 447 -6.96 19.41 -3.77
N GLU A 448 -5.65 19.64 -3.63
CA GLU A 448 -4.93 19.41 -2.37
C GLU A 448 -5.46 20.29 -1.25
N ARG A 449 -5.68 21.59 -1.51
CA ARG A 449 -6.34 22.49 -0.57
C ARG A 449 -7.74 21.98 -0.20
N ASP A 450 -8.55 21.58 -1.18
CA ASP A 450 -9.92 21.13 -0.93
C ASP A 450 -9.95 19.84 -0.09
N ARG A 451 -8.99 18.94 -0.32
CA ARG A 451 -8.76 17.77 0.54
C ARG A 451 -8.36 18.19 1.95
N ALA A 452 -7.36 19.05 2.11
CA ALA A 452 -6.91 19.51 3.42
C ALA A 452 -8.03 20.22 4.21
N VAL A 453 -8.87 21.00 3.53
CA VAL A 453 -10.06 21.64 4.14
C VAL A 453 -11.08 20.59 4.57
N SER A 454 -11.31 19.56 3.76
CA SER A 454 -12.22 18.45 4.10
C SER A 454 -11.71 17.65 5.30
N ASP A 455 -10.41 17.32 5.31
CA ASP A 455 -9.75 16.61 6.40
C ASP A 455 -9.81 17.41 7.71
N LEU A 456 -9.58 18.73 7.64
CA LEU A 456 -9.72 19.61 8.80
C LEU A 456 -11.18 19.65 9.32
N ALA A 457 -12.16 19.70 8.42
CA ALA A 457 -13.57 19.67 8.80
C ALA A 457 -14.01 18.34 9.41
N GLU A 458 -13.39 17.23 9.00
CA GLU A 458 -13.57 15.91 9.63
C GLU A 458 -12.91 15.85 11.01
N ALA A 459 -11.66 16.33 11.13
CA ALA A 459 -10.96 16.40 12.41
C ALA A 459 -11.72 17.25 13.45
N LEU A 460 -12.33 18.37 13.04
CA LEU A 460 -13.17 19.19 13.91
C LEU A 460 -14.42 18.44 14.38
N ARG A 461 -15.09 17.70 13.49
CA ARG A 461 -16.24 16.86 13.87
C ARG A 461 -15.83 15.76 14.85
N ASN A 462 -14.71 15.09 14.60
CA ASN A 462 -14.17 14.09 15.50
C ASN A 462 -13.84 14.70 16.88
N LEU A 463 -13.29 15.92 16.93
CA LEU A 463 -13.03 16.62 18.19
C LEU A 463 -14.32 16.94 18.96
N ASP A 464 -15.37 17.36 18.27
CA ASP A 464 -16.68 17.62 18.89
C ASP A 464 -17.31 16.32 19.43
N ASP A 465 -17.22 15.22 18.67
CA ASP A 465 -17.68 13.90 19.10
C ASP A 465 -16.90 13.40 20.31
N MET A 466 -15.57 13.54 20.32
CA MET A 466 -14.72 13.18 21.46
C MET A 466 -15.03 14.05 22.69
N ARG A 467 -15.31 15.35 22.50
CA ARG A 467 -15.72 16.25 23.58
C ARG A 467 -17.08 15.83 24.15
N LYS A 468 -18.01 15.40 23.29
CA LYS A 468 -19.31 14.87 23.71
C LYS A 468 -19.15 13.58 24.52
N GLN A 469 -18.38 12.61 24.00
CA GLN A 469 -18.08 11.36 24.71
C GLN A 469 -17.40 11.62 26.06
N LYS A 470 -16.44 12.55 26.13
CA LYS A 470 -15.81 12.95 27.41
C LYS A 470 -16.83 13.51 28.41
N ASN A 471 -17.78 14.33 27.94
CA ASN A 471 -18.81 14.90 28.81
C ASN A 471 -19.79 13.82 29.28
N ASP A 472 -20.14 12.87 28.40
CA ASP A 472 -21.00 11.73 28.72
C ASP A 472 -20.34 10.82 29.77
N ALA A 473 -19.09 10.42 29.53
CA ALA A 473 -18.28 9.67 30.49
C ALA A 473 -18.08 10.45 31.81
N GLY A 474 -17.94 11.78 31.76
CA GLY A 474 -17.87 12.63 32.95
C GLY A 474 -19.17 12.63 33.77
N ARG A 475 -20.33 12.58 33.11
CA ARG A 475 -21.63 12.44 33.79
C ARG A 475 -21.77 11.05 34.40
N GLU A 476 -21.47 10.00 33.65
CA GLU A 476 -21.49 8.62 34.16
C GLU A 476 -20.56 8.46 35.37
N LEU A 477 -19.35 9.02 35.31
CA LEU A 477 -18.40 9.00 36.43
C LEU A 477 -18.95 9.75 37.65
N LYS A 478 -19.61 10.89 37.45
CA LYS A 478 -20.25 11.65 38.54
C LYS A 478 -21.39 10.86 39.17
N GLU A 479 -22.24 10.23 38.36
CA GLU A 479 -23.31 9.37 38.84
C GLU A 479 -22.78 8.14 39.59
N LEU A 480 -21.71 7.51 39.08
CA LEU A 480 -21.05 6.39 39.76
C LEU A 480 -20.46 6.83 41.10
N LYS A 481 -19.84 8.00 41.13
CA LYS A 481 -19.27 8.59 42.34
C LYS A 481 -20.35 8.91 43.37
N GLU A 482 -21.47 9.52 42.96
CA GLU A 482 -22.63 9.76 43.83
C GLU A 482 -23.23 8.44 44.33
N LYS A 483 -23.31 7.39 43.49
CA LYS A 483 -23.75 6.05 43.93
C LYS A 483 -22.78 5.43 44.94
N MET A 484 -21.47 5.55 44.72
CA MET A 484 -20.44 5.04 45.62
C MET A 484 -20.41 5.83 46.94
N GLU A 485 -20.59 7.15 46.91
CA GLU A 485 -20.69 7.99 48.10
C GLU A 485 -21.96 7.67 48.88
N ASN A 486 -23.11 7.49 48.22
CA ASN A 486 -24.34 7.01 48.83
C ASN A 486 -24.20 5.59 49.41
N GLN A 487 -23.46 4.69 48.75
CA GLN A 487 -23.14 3.37 49.28
C GLN A 487 -22.23 3.45 50.49
N LEU A 488 -21.19 4.29 50.46
CA LEU A 488 -20.31 4.55 51.60
C LEU A 488 -21.04 5.21 52.76
N GLU A 489 -22.01 6.09 52.50
CA GLU A 489 -22.88 6.67 53.54
C GLU A 489 -23.82 5.63 54.14
N LYS A 490 -24.39 4.73 53.32
CA LYS A 490 -25.18 3.59 53.79
C LYS A 490 -24.34 2.61 54.59
N GLU A 491 -23.12 2.31 54.15
CA GLU A 491 -22.16 1.48 54.87
C GLU A 491 -21.67 2.16 56.14
N ALA A 492 -21.48 3.48 56.16
CA ALA A 492 -21.14 4.22 57.37
C ALA A 492 -22.28 4.18 58.38
N ARG A 493 -23.53 4.34 57.93
CA ARG A 493 -24.74 4.15 58.76
C ARG A 493 -24.86 2.71 59.25
N PHE A 494 -24.52 1.72 58.42
CA PHE A 494 -24.50 0.30 58.79
C PHE A 494 -23.35 -0.02 59.76
N ARG A 495 -22.16 0.55 59.58
CA ARG A 495 -21.01 0.46 60.51
C ARG A 495 -21.32 1.12 61.85
N GLN A 496 -22.07 2.21 61.86
CA GLN A 496 -22.50 2.88 63.09
C GLN A 496 -23.56 2.06 63.86
N LEU A 497 -24.34 1.23 63.15
CA LEU A 497 -25.23 0.21 63.74
C LEU A 497 -24.47 -1.06 64.19
N MET A 498 -23.35 -1.39 63.56
CA MET A 498 -22.50 -2.55 63.88
C MET A 498 -21.42 -2.25 64.94
N ALA A 499 -21.35 -1.03 65.48
CA ALA A 499 -20.39 -0.64 66.52
C ALA A 499 -20.61 -1.32 67.89
N HIS A 500 -21.66 -2.14 68.03
CA HIS A 500 -21.89 -3.00 69.18
C HIS A 500 -21.82 -4.50 68.85
N SER A 501 -20.79 -4.96 68.11
CA SER A 501 -20.37 -6.37 68.18
C SER A 501 -19.01 -6.62 67.53
N SER A 502 -18.02 -6.91 68.38
CA SER A 502 -16.86 -7.79 68.18
C SER A 502 -16.14 -7.82 66.82
N HIS A 503 -14.94 -7.25 66.83
CA HIS A 503 -13.63 -7.82 66.45
C HIS A 503 -13.50 -8.72 65.19
N ASP A 504 -12.54 -8.30 64.36
CA ASP A 504 -11.58 -9.13 63.62
C ASP A 504 -12.01 -9.74 62.28
N SER A 505 -11.63 -9.03 61.20
CA SER A 505 -10.90 -9.58 60.04
C SER A 505 -10.69 -8.45 59.03
N ALA A 506 -9.53 -7.83 59.08
CA ALA A 506 -9.03 -6.99 58.00
C ALA A 506 -8.51 -7.90 56.87
N ILE A 507 -9.36 -8.17 55.89
CA ILE A 507 -8.94 -8.71 54.60
C ILE A 507 -9.39 -7.71 53.56
N ASP A 508 -8.49 -6.79 53.23
CA ASP A 508 -8.61 -6.07 51.97
C ASP A 508 -7.22 -5.80 51.38
N THR A 509 -7.04 -6.34 50.17
CA THR A 509 -6.15 -5.90 49.12
C THR A 509 -4.67 -5.71 49.47
N ASP A 510 -3.91 -6.77 49.20
CA ASP A 510 -2.44 -6.81 49.13
C ASP A 510 -1.89 -5.57 48.42
N SER A 511 -1.43 -4.61 49.22
CA SER A 511 -0.55 -3.55 48.78
C SER A 511 0.74 -4.20 48.28
N MET A 512 0.89 -4.24 46.95
CA MET A 512 2.10 -4.64 46.25
C MET A 512 3.19 -3.55 46.45
N GLU A 513 3.52 -3.26 47.70
CA GLU A 513 4.51 -2.27 48.09
C GLU A 513 5.91 -2.85 47.95
N TRP A 514 6.68 -2.26 47.03
CA TRP A 514 8.12 -2.47 46.98
C TRP A 514 8.77 -1.78 48.17
N GLU A 515 9.58 -2.50 48.94
CA GLU A 515 10.41 -1.93 49.99
C GLU A 515 11.85 -1.75 49.49
N THR A 516 12.53 -0.73 50.01
CA THR A 516 13.95 -0.49 49.75
C THR A 516 14.72 -0.76 51.03
N GLU A 517 15.73 -1.61 50.94
CA GLU A 517 16.55 -2.08 52.06
C GLU A 517 18.04 -1.86 51.73
N VAL A 518 18.85 -1.54 52.74
CA VAL A 518 20.30 -1.46 52.61
C VAL A 518 20.90 -2.77 53.10
N VAL A 519 21.68 -3.42 52.25
CA VAL A 519 22.36 -4.70 52.52
C VAL A 519 23.86 -4.46 52.54
N GLU A 520 24.52 -4.82 53.64
CA GLU A 520 25.96 -4.60 53.81
C GLU A 520 26.73 -5.94 53.75
N PHE A 521 27.91 -5.93 53.15
CA PHE A 521 28.85 -7.07 53.11
C PHE A 521 30.19 -6.65 53.68
N GLU A 522 30.82 -7.51 54.47
CA GLU A 522 32.22 -7.34 54.85
C GLU A 522 33.10 -7.99 53.78
N LYS A 523 34.09 -7.25 53.31
CA LYS A 523 35.00 -7.62 52.24
C LYS A 523 36.37 -7.92 52.84
N ASP A 524 36.61 -9.20 53.15
CA ASP A 524 37.85 -9.66 53.78
C ASP A 524 39.09 -9.57 52.88
N ARG A 525 38.90 -9.53 51.54
CA ARG A 525 39.98 -9.39 50.55
C ARG A 525 39.59 -8.41 49.45
N GLU A 526 40.55 -7.60 49.01
CA GLU A 526 40.31 -6.54 48.02
C GLU A 526 39.88 -7.05 46.63
N ASP A 527 40.14 -8.32 46.31
CA ASP A 527 39.87 -8.99 45.03
C ASP A 527 38.53 -9.72 44.93
N MET A 528 37.66 -9.61 45.95
CA MET A 528 36.35 -10.28 45.96
C MET A 528 35.41 -9.71 44.88
N ASP A 529 35.07 -10.53 43.88
CA ASP A 529 34.08 -10.24 42.82
C ASP A 529 32.68 -10.77 43.18
N LEU A 530 31.69 -10.60 42.29
CA LEU A 530 30.31 -11.07 42.50
C LEU A 530 30.25 -12.57 42.81
N LYS A 531 31.07 -13.37 42.13
CA LYS A 531 31.13 -14.82 42.30
C LYS A 531 31.76 -15.20 43.65
N ALA A 532 32.77 -14.47 44.11
CA ALA A 532 33.36 -14.63 45.42
C ALA A 532 32.41 -14.22 46.56
N LEU A 533 31.55 -13.21 46.32
CA LEU A 533 30.44 -12.85 47.24
C LEU A 533 29.29 -13.88 47.19
N GLY A 534 29.21 -14.68 46.12
CA GLY A 534 28.30 -15.80 45.95
C GLY A 534 26.92 -15.42 45.41
N PHE A 535 26.86 -14.42 44.53
CA PHE A 535 25.64 -14.12 43.78
C PHE A 535 25.94 -13.73 42.33
N ASP A 536 24.94 -13.81 41.48
CA ASP A 536 25.04 -13.38 40.08
C ASP A 536 23.90 -12.41 39.72
N VAL A 537 24.15 -11.57 38.71
CA VAL A 537 23.21 -10.55 38.23
C VAL A 537 22.94 -10.70 36.73
N ALA A 538 21.78 -10.19 36.30
CA ALA A 538 21.40 -10.06 34.89
C ALA A 538 22.33 -9.10 34.14
N GLU A 539 22.36 -9.18 32.80
CA GLU A 539 23.27 -8.36 31.99
C GLU A 539 22.94 -6.85 31.98
N GLY A 540 21.78 -6.46 32.52
CA GLY A 540 21.38 -5.07 32.68
C GLY A 540 20.88 -4.46 31.38
N VAL A 541 21.42 -3.29 31.00
CA VAL A 541 21.03 -2.59 29.77
C VAL A 541 21.25 -3.41 28.48
N ASN A 542 22.18 -4.38 28.49
CA ASN A 542 22.46 -5.22 27.32
C ASN A 542 21.43 -6.34 27.12
N GLU A 543 20.68 -6.71 28.16
CA GLU A 543 19.62 -7.72 28.11
C GLU A 543 18.49 -7.35 29.09
N PRO A 544 17.60 -6.42 28.69
CA PRO A 544 16.52 -5.92 29.56
C PRO A 544 15.61 -7.06 30.01
N TYR A 545 15.38 -7.19 31.32
CA TYR A 545 14.55 -8.26 31.87
C TYR A 545 13.06 -8.10 31.48
N LEU A 546 12.62 -6.86 31.23
CA LEU A 546 11.31 -6.50 30.68
C LEU A 546 11.48 -5.37 29.64
N PRO A 547 10.62 -5.28 28.60
CA PRO A 547 10.67 -4.20 27.62
C PRO A 547 10.52 -2.83 28.29
N GLY A 548 11.59 -2.03 28.31
CA GLY A 548 11.62 -0.70 28.95
C GLY A 548 12.27 -0.62 30.33
N ASP A 549 12.64 -1.76 30.94
CA ASP A 549 13.35 -1.80 32.24
C ASP A 549 14.81 -2.26 32.06
N CYS A 550 15.76 -1.33 32.23
CA CYS A 550 17.21 -1.60 32.16
C CYS A 550 17.86 -1.78 33.57
N GLY A 551 17.10 -2.32 34.53
CA GLY A 551 17.54 -2.53 35.91
C GLY A 551 18.49 -3.73 36.09
N ILE A 552 19.35 -3.68 37.12
CA ILE A 552 20.22 -4.81 37.51
C ILE A 552 19.48 -5.69 38.52
N PHE A 553 19.17 -6.92 38.16
CA PHE A 553 18.49 -7.89 39.03
C PHE A 553 19.40 -9.04 39.44
N VAL A 554 19.28 -9.50 40.69
CA VAL A 554 19.97 -10.71 41.18
C VAL A 554 19.31 -11.95 40.57
N THR A 555 20.06 -12.73 39.80
CA THR A 555 19.57 -13.93 39.11
C THR A 555 19.83 -15.20 39.91
N LYS A 556 20.86 -15.20 40.77
CA LYS A 556 21.25 -16.37 41.57
C LYS A 556 21.94 -15.94 42.86
N VAL A 557 21.69 -16.67 43.94
CA VAL A 557 22.43 -16.58 45.21
C VAL A 557 22.88 -18.00 45.58
N ASP A 558 24.18 -18.19 45.80
CA ASP A 558 24.78 -19.46 46.15
C ASP A 558 24.59 -19.74 47.65
N LYS A 559 24.05 -20.91 48.00
CA LYS A 559 23.81 -21.30 49.39
C LYS A 559 25.12 -21.42 50.18
N GLY A 560 25.14 -20.88 51.39
CA GLY A 560 26.33 -20.84 52.27
C GLY A 560 27.36 -19.76 51.91
N SER A 561 27.05 -18.86 50.96
CA SER A 561 27.89 -17.71 50.63
C SER A 561 27.65 -16.51 51.56
N ILE A 562 28.48 -15.46 51.42
CA ILE A 562 28.32 -14.19 52.15
C ILE A 562 26.99 -13.51 51.76
N ALA A 563 26.52 -13.72 50.52
CA ALA A 563 25.23 -13.22 50.04
C ALA A 563 24.01 -14.04 50.47
N ASP A 564 24.19 -15.28 50.91
CA ASP A 564 23.09 -16.14 51.36
C ASP A 564 22.41 -15.56 52.61
N GLY A 565 21.09 -15.48 52.58
CA GLY A 565 20.28 -14.85 53.64
C GLY A 565 20.25 -13.31 53.62
N ARG A 566 21.14 -12.64 52.88
CA ARG A 566 21.18 -11.16 52.75
C ARG A 566 20.56 -10.66 51.45
N LEU A 567 20.90 -11.32 50.34
CA LEU A 567 20.28 -11.12 49.03
C LEU A 567 19.33 -12.26 48.68
N ARG A 568 18.39 -11.96 47.78
CA ARG A 568 17.40 -12.88 47.26
C ARG A 568 17.38 -12.80 45.74
N VAL A 569 16.99 -13.89 45.09
CA VAL A 569 16.73 -13.88 43.65
C VAL A 569 15.58 -12.89 43.36
N ASN A 570 15.73 -12.10 42.30
CA ASN A 570 14.84 -10.99 41.89
C ASN A 570 14.95 -9.71 42.72
N ASP A 571 15.93 -9.60 43.60
CA ASP A 571 16.30 -8.33 44.19
C ASP A 571 16.75 -7.35 43.11
N TRP A 572 16.18 -6.14 43.10
CA TRP A 572 16.59 -5.08 42.20
C TRP A 572 17.68 -4.22 42.86
N LEU A 573 18.90 -4.30 42.32
CA LEU A 573 20.02 -3.53 42.82
C LEU A 573 19.95 -2.11 42.26
N LEU A 574 19.76 -1.13 43.14
CA LEU A 574 19.69 0.28 42.78
C LEU A 574 21.06 0.96 42.88
N LYS A 575 21.81 0.66 43.95
CA LYS A 575 23.13 1.26 44.21
C LYS A 575 24.09 0.26 44.85
N ILE A 576 25.37 0.39 44.54
CA ILE A 576 26.47 -0.30 45.25
C ILE A 576 27.47 0.78 45.67
N ASN A 577 27.69 0.90 46.97
CA ASN A 577 28.36 2.02 47.62
C ASN A 577 27.73 3.34 47.15
N ASP A 578 28.53 4.24 46.58
CA ASP A 578 28.07 5.51 46.01
C ASP A 578 27.78 5.44 44.49
N VAL A 579 27.80 4.25 43.89
CA VAL A 579 27.58 4.05 42.45
C VAL A 579 26.13 3.68 42.16
N ASP A 580 25.45 4.52 41.37
CA ASP A 580 24.12 4.25 40.82
C ASP A 580 24.18 3.21 39.68
N LEU A 581 23.32 2.20 39.76
CA LEU A 581 23.26 1.08 38.82
C LEU A 581 22.22 1.23 37.71
N THR A 582 21.51 2.37 37.64
CA THR A 582 20.56 2.66 36.56
C THR A 582 21.27 2.70 35.20
N ASN A 583 20.75 1.94 34.21
CA ASN A 583 21.32 1.82 32.86
C ASN A 583 22.79 1.36 32.82
N LYS A 584 23.20 0.52 33.78
CA LYS A 584 24.53 -0.10 33.78
C LYS A 584 24.49 -1.50 33.17
N ASP A 585 25.65 -1.97 32.74
CA ASP A 585 25.86 -3.36 32.39
C ASP A 585 26.48 -4.16 33.55
N LYS A 586 26.44 -5.48 33.44
CA LYS A 586 27.04 -6.39 34.44
C LYS A 586 28.53 -6.12 34.71
N LYS A 587 29.30 -5.68 33.71
CA LYS A 587 30.74 -5.37 33.88
C LYS A 587 30.94 -4.17 34.79
N GLN A 588 30.10 -3.15 34.64
CA GLN A 588 30.12 -1.95 35.49
C GLN A 588 29.71 -2.27 36.92
N VAL A 589 28.76 -3.19 37.13
CA VAL A 589 28.38 -3.69 38.46
C VAL A 589 29.56 -4.39 39.15
N ILE A 590 30.27 -5.28 38.44
CA ILE A 590 31.47 -5.96 38.96
C ILE A 590 32.53 -4.94 39.37
N LYS A 591 32.75 -3.90 38.56
CA LYS A 591 33.70 -2.83 38.88
C LYS A 591 33.30 -2.02 40.12
N ALA A 592 32.00 -1.76 40.31
CA ALA A 592 31.49 -1.05 41.48
C ALA A 592 31.71 -1.84 42.79
N VAL A 593 31.59 -3.16 42.74
CA VAL A 593 31.91 -4.07 43.86
C VAL A 593 33.40 -4.11 44.17
N LEU A 594 34.24 -4.08 43.14
CA LEU A 594 35.70 -4.09 43.32
C LEU A 594 36.22 -2.75 43.89
N ASN A 595 35.59 -1.62 43.54
CA ASN A 595 36.02 -0.26 43.89
C ASN A 595 35.64 0.23 45.31
N GLY A 596 35.46 -0.68 46.28
CA GLY A 596 35.23 -0.36 47.69
C GLY A 596 36.14 -1.18 48.61
N GLY A 597 36.64 -0.56 49.68
CA GLY A 597 37.46 -1.21 50.70
C GLY A 597 36.65 -1.52 51.97
N GLY A 598 36.82 -2.72 52.53
CA GLY A 598 36.29 -3.11 53.83
C GLY A 598 34.82 -3.51 53.84
N ILE A 599 33.89 -2.61 53.48
CA ILE A 599 32.45 -2.88 53.53
C ILE A 599 31.80 -2.48 52.19
N ILE A 600 30.92 -3.33 51.66
CA ILE A 600 30.14 -3.04 50.47
C ILE A 600 28.68 -2.80 50.89
N ASN A 601 28.17 -1.60 50.63
CA ASN A 601 26.80 -1.21 50.94
C ASN A 601 25.95 -1.26 49.68
N MET A 602 24.89 -2.06 49.65
CA MET A 602 24.01 -2.19 48.49
C MET A 602 22.60 -1.72 48.82
N LEU A 603 22.05 -0.85 47.98
CA LEU A 603 20.64 -0.44 48.07
C LEU A 603 19.81 -1.36 47.18
N VAL A 604 18.91 -2.12 47.79
CA VAL A 604 18.13 -3.16 47.14
C VAL A 604 16.65 -2.84 47.24
N ARG A 605 15.92 -2.99 46.13
CA ARG A 605 14.46 -2.88 46.11
C ARG A 605 13.86 -4.27 45.90
N ARG A 606 13.00 -4.70 46.83
CA ARG A 606 12.40 -6.03 46.84
C ARG A 606 10.93 -5.98 47.25
N ARG A 607 10.19 -7.06 46.96
CA ARG A 607 8.77 -7.17 47.35
C ARG A 607 8.68 -7.61 48.80
N LYS A 608 7.84 -6.94 49.61
CA LYS A 608 7.59 -7.32 51.02
C LYS A 608 7.14 -8.77 51.11
N SER A 609 7.97 -9.62 51.69
CA SER A 609 7.61 -11.00 52.00
C SER A 609 6.86 -11.05 53.33
N LEU A 610 5.52 -11.04 53.31
CA LEU A 610 4.72 -11.35 54.48
C LEU A 610 4.88 -12.84 54.82
N GLY A 611 5.58 -13.12 55.92
CA GLY A 611 5.50 -14.35 56.72
C GLY A 611 5.48 -15.70 56.00
N GLY A 612 6.63 -16.39 55.99
CA GLY A 612 6.69 -17.82 56.32
C GLY A 612 5.92 -18.83 55.47
N LYS A 613 5.66 -18.59 54.18
CA LYS A 613 5.20 -19.65 53.27
C LYS A 613 6.34 -20.12 52.36
N VAL A 614 6.76 -21.36 52.57
CA VAL A 614 7.73 -22.09 51.75
C VAL A 614 7.23 -22.11 50.30
N VAL A 615 7.98 -21.47 49.40
CA VAL A 615 7.78 -21.60 47.96
C VAL A 615 8.41 -22.94 47.54
N THR A 616 7.58 -23.95 47.30
CA THR A 616 8.03 -25.23 46.74
C THR A 616 8.30 -25.05 45.24
N PRO A 617 9.52 -25.32 44.74
CA PRO A 617 9.78 -25.27 43.31
C PRO A 617 9.11 -26.46 42.62
N LEU A 618 8.11 -26.20 41.79
CA LEU A 618 7.50 -27.20 40.92
C LEU A 618 8.52 -27.64 39.86
N HIS A 619 9.12 -28.81 40.06
CA HIS A 619 9.85 -29.52 39.01
C HIS A 619 8.85 -30.17 38.05
N ILE A 620 8.54 -29.48 36.94
CA ILE A 620 7.78 -30.09 35.85
C ILE A 620 8.73 -31.00 35.05
N LYS A 621 8.68 -32.31 35.31
CA LYS A 621 9.29 -33.31 34.43
C LYS A 621 8.36 -33.56 33.25
N LEU A 622 8.67 -32.97 32.10
CA LEU A 622 8.04 -33.32 30.83
C LEU A 622 8.66 -34.61 30.30
N SER A 623 8.01 -35.75 30.56
CA SER A 623 8.36 -37.03 29.94
C SER A 623 7.64 -37.19 28.61
N GLY A 624 8.40 -37.03 27.50
CA GLY A 624 8.12 -37.68 26.22
C GLY A 624 7.11 -37.02 25.29
N HIS A 625 7.59 -36.26 24.31
CA HIS A 625 7.69 -36.66 22.89
C HIS A 625 8.20 -35.45 22.10
N LYS A 626 9.36 -35.62 21.44
CA LYS A 626 10.01 -34.58 20.64
C LYS A 626 9.15 -34.27 19.42
N GLY A 627 8.33 -33.23 19.49
CA GLY A 627 7.55 -32.76 18.35
C GLY A 627 6.59 -31.60 18.67
N GLU A 628 5.99 -31.58 19.86
CA GLU A 628 4.94 -30.60 20.19
C GLU A 628 5.40 -29.48 21.12
N ALA A 629 6.59 -29.60 21.74
CA ALA A 629 7.17 -28.54 22.56
C ALA A 629 7.57 -27.27 21.78
N LEU A 630 7.73 -27.37 20.46
CA LEU A 630 8.01 -26.23 19.59
C LEU A 630 6.78 -25.33 19.36
N VAL A 631 5.56 -25.87 19.50
CA VAL A 631 4.32 -25.12 19.19
C VAL A 631 3.94 -24.18 20.34
N LEU A 632 4.20 -24.57 21.59
CA LEU A 632 3.96 -23.71 22.76
C LEU A 632 5.03 -22.64 22.97
N LEU A 633 6.29 -22.91 22.59
CA LEU A 633 7.34 -21.89 22.56
C LEU A 633 7.12 -20.89 21.41
N TRP A 634 6.68 -21.33 20.23
CA TRP A 634 6.37 -20.42 19.13
C TRP A 634 5.15 -19.54 19.40
N THR A 635 4.10 -20.05 20.06
CA THR A 635 2.92 -19.24 20.39
C THR A 635 3.19 -18.22 21.49
N LEU A 636 4.11 -18.49 22.44
CA LEU A 636 4.55 -17.48 23.40
C LEU A 636 5.52 -16.46 22.77
N TRP A 637 6.35 -16.87 21.80
CA TRP A 637 7.28 -15.95 21.13
C TRP A 637 6.55 -15.01 20.14
N LEU A 638 5.56 -15.50 19.40
CA LEU A 638 4.78 -14.66 18.48
C LEU A 638 3.90 -13.61 19.19
N PHE A 639 3.54 -13.82 20.45
CA PHE A 639 2.77 -12.85 21.23
C PHE A 639 3.63 -11.70 21.79
N ILE A 640 4.95 -11.87 21.83
CA ILE A 640 5.88 -10.85 22.33
C ILE A 640 6.39 -9.96 21.18
N ASP A 641 6.51 -10.48 19.96
CA ASP A 641 7.01 -9.72 18.80
C ASP A 641 5.96 -8.84 18.09
N VAL A 642 4.67 -8.95 18.41
CA VAL A 642 3.61 -8.08 17.83
C VAL A 642 3.31 -6.86 18.71
N ALA A 643 4.03 -6.69 19.82
CA ALA A 643 3.99 -5.49 20.67
C ALA A 643 5.39 -4.86 20.83
N SER A 644 6.15 -4.77 19.73
CA SER A 644 7.37 -3.95 19.60
C SER A 644 7.32 -3.08 18.35
#